data_AF-A0A3D9HRR1-F1
#
_entry.id   AF-A0A3D9HRR1-F1
#
_cell.length_a   1.000
_cell.length_b   1.000
_cell.length_c   1.000
_cell.angle_alpha   90.00
_cell.angle_beta   90.00
_cell.angle_gamma   90.00
#
_symmetry.space_group_name_H-M   'P 1'
#
loop_
_entity.id
_entity.type
_entity.pdbx_description
1 polymer ?
#
loop_
_entity_poly.entity_id
_entity_poly.type
_entity_poly.pdbx_seq_one_letter_code
_entity_poly.pdbx_strand_id
1 'polypeptide(L)'
;MSLIRHYPVGMGDNGFSHNLYNRSGLFDGATGYLSKSLTGGTSNDHKTWTVAAWLKLGNLSGSEYVFARTVNGFNDRAGIYINAPTGDLYYQNRVGNSPAQSLQAPIGLTDPTSWFHLVVRVDTTQATEADRIRMYVNGIQLTGFSAATYPAQDALMYIGGDDAHYIGALNNTPYQPWSGYMADFHYVSGQSLGPEAFGSVDPKTGWFVAGNVGALDGGRGAYVLDPASPPSDWAKSGAITSSQDSPSNNRPVLNPATSLHDFSAGNLRATVSGSSDHFVLGSLAVSTGRYFYTVTVHSSAHAEYVGWADVGRVKPTASSEAFRAGSGVYAMPTGINNQYREDGGAGASQSESSVGGGNSLAVAIDLDVGNIWYGTITGGAVTWWGGGDPVTGANPGSSFTPGGRFKPFLEMRNAASDVTFAFTEADWAAPVPKGFKALCTAHMPKVGLLPKGQIAQGSYDGNGTNLQVTGLGFPPGLLFIKKDQPSSSWQVVDSLRGPGKELDSSSTAAETTHGELVSFDADGFTLTHAGGYLNANGVTHHFLALKFGPVCQAVTYTGDGAASQTVHHPLGDIPALVIVKPRNGIGSWYCWTNNIGMSLAAGHYLALDLPNGLFTDGLNIHGGQAPTVEAVEIFAPLNQAGVDYLMIVMPNVPGLLDIRARTGAGVPQFAYKGGRPLVEIIKGTNFSFDWHMWTDAMNPDGKWVNKVEPNTTEAVTALATSEHYPHTTGAYLKGTSGAHNGNTSSDYLDIVFLTGPPGGANIPPALAGPVPVSTIVTS
;
A
#
# COMPACT_ATOMS: atom_id res chain seq x y z
N MET A 1 3.95 9.38 1.58
CA MET A 1 2.98 8.83 0.61
C MET A 1 1.93 8.05 1.39
N SER A 2 0.75 8.62 1.60
CA SER A 2 -0.34 7.98 2.35
C SER A 2 -1.18 7.10 1.41
N LEU A 3 -0.70 5.92 1.04
CA LEU A 3 -1.38 5.01 0.10
C LEU A 3 -2.58 4.24 0.72
N ILE A 4 -3.72 4.88 0.90
CA ILE A 4 -4.98 4.17 1.20
C ILE A 4 -5.32 3.17 0.07
N ARG A 5 -5.47 1.88 0.43
CA ARG A 5 -6.17 0.85 -0.37
C ARG A 5 -7.12 0.07 0.55
N HIS A 6 -8.34 -0.23 0.06
CA HIS A 6 -9.44 -0.83 0.83
C HIS A 6 -9.72 -2.32 0.48
N TYR A 7 -10.42 -3.02 1.39
CA TYR A 7 -10.86 -4.43 1.35
C TYR A 7 -12.19 -4.66 0.55
N PRO A 8 -12.58 -5.91 0.22
CA PRO A 8 -13.65 -6.26 -0.72
C PRO A 8 -15.09 -6.12 -0.19
N VAL A 9 -16.01 -5.77 -1.09
CA VAL A 9 -17.46 -6.00 -0.96
C VAL A 9 -17.81 -7.42 -1.43
N GLY A 10 -18.46 -8.20 -0.56
CA GLY A 10 -19.32 -9.33 -0.93
C GLY A 10 -19.07 -10.65 -0.18
N MET A 11 -19.89 -10.95 0.85
CA MET A 11 -20.71 -12.17 0.98
C MET A 11 -21.33 -12.28 2.40
N GLY A 12 -22.67 -12.42 2.45
CA GLY A 12 -23.43 -13.21 3.44
C GLY A 12 -23.51 -12.73 4.90
N ASP A 13 -24.66 -12.16 5.26
CA ASP A 13 -25.35 -12.21 6.57
C ASP A 13 -24.52 -12.41 7.86
N ASN A 14 -24.29 -11.30 8.57
CA ASN A 14 -24.84 -11.05 9.92
C ASN A 14 -24.47 -9.63 10.40
N GLY A 15 -25.44 -8.71 10.38
CA GLY A 15 -25.51 -7.60 11.34
C GLY A 15 -24.70 -6.31 11.12
N PHE A 16 -23.85 -6.18 10.10
CA PHE A 16 -23.14 -4.92 9.81
C PHE A 16 -23.59 -4.34 8.47
N SER A 17 -24.59 -3.46 8.50
CA SER A 17 -24.96 -2.65 7.34
C SER A 17 -23.81 -1.68 7.02
N HIS A 18 -22.91 -2.08 6.12
CA HIS A 18 -21.90 -1.24 5.50
C HIS A 18 -22.54 -0.22 4.54
N ASN A 19 -23.26 0.76 5.07
CA ASN A 19 -23.35 2.09 4.46
C ASN A 19 -22.41 2.94 5.33
N LEU A 20 -21.41 3.65 4.81
CA LEU A 20 -21.55 5.04 4.38
C LEU A 20 -20.11 5.55 4.23
N TYR A 21 -19.57 5.81 3.03
CA TYR A 21 -18.59 6.88 2.70
C TYR A 21 -18.46 7.07 1.19
N ASN A 22 -19.45 6.72 0.36
CA ASN A 22 -19.25 6.79 -1.09
C ASN A 22 -19.24 8.23 -1.65
N ARG A 23 -19.31 9.24 -0.77
CA ARG A 23 -19.38 10.66 -1.13
C ARG A 23 -18.58 11.50 -0.15
N SER A 24 -18.16 12.67 -0.61
CA SER A 24 -17.52 13.71 0.18
C SER A 24 -18.00 15.09 -0.27
N GLY A 25 -17.78 16.09 0.57
CA GLY A 25 -17.92 17.49 0.20
C GLY A 25 -16.62 18.01 -0.39
N LEU A 26 -16.67 18.50 -1.62
CA LEU A 26 -15.60 19.23 -2.27
C LEU A 26 -15.75 20.73 -1.98
N PHE A 27 -14.78 21.29 -1.28
CA PHE A 27 -14.67 22.71 -0.98
C PHE A 27 -13.80 23.40 -2.04
N ASP A 28 -14.21 24.59 -2.46
CA ASP A 28 -13.60 25.35 -3.55
C ASP A 28 -12.31 26.09 -3.16
N GLY A 29 -11.97 26.16 -1.87
CA GLY A 29 -10.86 26.98 -1.39
C GLY A 29 -11.11 28.49 -1.50
N ALA A 30 -12.37 28.93 -1.61
CA ALA A 30 -12.69 30.34 -1.80
C ALA A 30 -13.93 30.79 -1.01
N THR A 31 -15.07 30.10 -1.16
CA THR A 31 -16.35 30.55 -0.62
C THR A 31 -17.07 29.52 0.23
N GLY A 32 -16.78 28.23 0.05
CA GLY A 32 -17.50 27.13 0.68
C GLY A 32 -17.20 27.00 2.17
N TYR A 33 -18.23 27.02 3.02
CA TYR A 33 -18.15 26.62 4.43
C TYR A 33 -19.50 26.18 4.98
N LEU A 34 -19.49 25.44 6.10
CA LEU A 34 -20.67 25.21 6.92
C LEU A 34 -20.58 26.01 8.21
N SER A 35 -21.70 26.52 8.73
CA SER A 35 -21.74 27.19 10.02
C SER A 35 -22.90 26.75 10.91
N LYS A 36 -22.68 26.78 12.22
CA LYS A 36 -23.70 26.53 13.24
C LYS A 36 -23.34 27.24 14.53
N SER A 37 -24.30 27.95 15.11
CA SER A 37 -24.17 28.46 16.49
C SER A 37 -24.63 27.39 17.46
N LEU A 38 -23.72 26.93 18.32
CA LEU A 38 -24.02 25.90 19.30
C LEU A 38 -24.54 26.54 20.58
N THR A 39 -25.77 27.07 20.62
CA THR A 39 -26.26 27.78 21.83
C THR A 39 -26.58 26.84 23.00
N GLY A 40 -26.40 27.32 24.23
CA GLY A 40 -26.85 26.62 25.45
C GLY A 40 -25.80 25.68 26.05
N GLY A 41 -24.51 25.99 25.85
CA GLY A 41 -23.41 25.20 26.36
C GLY A 41 -23.22 25.23 27.86
N THR A 42 -22.60 24.18 28.38
CA THR A 42 -22.09 24.11 29.76
C THR A 42 -20.59 24.34 29.80
N SER A 43 -20.03 24.60 30.98
CA SER A 43 -18.57 24.69 31.16
C SER A 43 -17.84 23.43 30.70
N ASN A 44 -18.48 22.25 30.74
CA ASN A 44 -17.85 21.01 30.31
C ASN A 44 -17.64 20.96 28.80
N ASP A 45 -18.54 21.54 28.02
CA ASP A 45 -18.41 21.57 26.55
C ASP A 45 -17.19 22.36 26.07
N HIS A 46 -16.72 23.31 26.89
CA HIS A 46 -15.48 24.06 26.68
C HIS A 46 -14.22 23.33 27.15
N LYS A 47 -14.37 22.36 28.05
CA LYS A 47 -13.25 21.63 28.66
C LYS A 47 -12.97 20.32 27.94
N THR A 48 -14.01 19.64 27.46
CA THR A 48 -13.94 18.34 26.81
C THR A 48 -14.66 18.35 25.48
N TRP A 49 -13.96 18.00 24.39
CA TRP A 49 -14.55 17.84 23.07
C TRP A 49 -13.60 17.08 22.13
N THR A 50 -14.14 16.57 21.02
CA THR A 50 -13.38 15.88 19.98
C THR A 50 -13.83 16.34 18.59
N VAL A 51 -12.87 16.52 17.69
CA VAL A 51 -13.13 16.70 16.24
C VAL A 51 -12.48 15.54 15.50
N ALA A 52 -13.22 14.91 14.60
CA ALA A 52 -12.70 13.88 13.70
C ALA A 52 -13.20 14.10 12.27
N ALA A 53 -12.36 13.84 11.26
CA ALA A 53 -12.77 13.95 9.86
C ALA A 53 -11.83 13.19 8.93
N TRP A 54 -12.37 12.70 7.82
CA TRP A 54 -11.58 12.30 6.67
C TRP A 54 -11.32 13.50 5.75
N LEU A 55 -10.06 13.70 5.38
CA LEU A 55 -9.61 14.85 4.59
C LEU A 55 -8.75 14.38 3.41
N LYS A 56 -8.87 15.06 2.27
CA LYS A 56 -7.94 14.98 1.15
C LYS A 56 -7.65 16.39 0.66
N LEU A 57 -6.36 16.72 0.55
CA LEU A 57 -5.93 18.10 0.31
C LEU A 57 -6.18 18.54 -1.13
N GLY A 58 -6.64 19.78 -1.29
CA GLY A 58 -6.57 20.53 -2.53
C GLY A 58 -5.18 21.13 -2.75
N ASN A 59 -5.11 22.19 -3.54
CA ASN A 59 -3.89 22.98 -3.68
C ASN A 59 -3.77 23.95 -2.49
N LEU A 60 -2.91 23.62 -1.54
CA LEU A 60 -2.77 24.38 -0.30
C LEU A 60 -2.26 25.80 -0.57
N SER A 61 -3.02 26.81 -0.14
CA SER A 61 -2.68 28.22 -0.34
C SER A 61 -2.89 29.04 0.95
N GLY A 62 -1.82 29.15 1.75
CA GLY A 62 -1.85 29.77 3.08
C GLY A 62 -2.34 28.84 4.19
N SER A 63 -2.85 29.40 5.28
CA SER A 63 -3.49 28.60 6.34
C SER A 63 -4.92 28.26 5.92
N GLU A 64 -5.31 27.00 6.04
CA GLU A 64 -6.63 26.51 5.65
C GLU A 64 -7.32 25.80 6.82
N TYR A 65 -8.48 26.30 7.25
CA TYR A 65 -9.16 25.82 8.45
C TYR A 65 -10.08 24.64 8.15
N VAL A 66 -9.85 23.53 8.86
CA VAL A 66 -10.75 22.38 8.89
C VAL A 66 -11.96 22.70 9.77
N PHE A 67 -11.70 23.22 10.97
CA PHE A 67 -12.73 23.58 11.94
C PHE A 67 -12.30 24.78 12.78
N ALA A 68 -13.22 25.70 13.02
CA ALA A 68 -12.94 26.91 13.79
C ALA A 68 -14.14 27.37 14.62
N ARG A 69 -13.84 28.18 15.63
CA ARG A 69 -14.79 29.09 16.28
C ARG A 69 -14.15 30.47 16.35
N THR A 70 -14.91 31.50 16.02
CA THR A 70 -14.47 32.90 16.17
C THR A 70 -15.36 33.67 17.14
N VAL A 71 -14.75 34.59 17.89
CA VAL A 71 -15.39 35.51 18.83
C VAL A 71 -14.77 36.91 18.66
N ASN A 72 -15.49 37.98 19.04
CA ASN A 72 -14.95 39.35 19.12
C ASN A 72 -14.20 39.86 17.87
N GLY A 73 -14.78 39.71 16.67
CA GLY A 73 -14.19 40.28 15.44
C GLY A 73 -12.80 39.73 15.10
N PHE A 74 -12.58 38.42 15.26
CA PHE A 74 -11.37 37.66 14.90
C PHE A 74 -10.19 37.70 15.86
N ASN A 75 -10.23 38.57 16.87
CA ASN A 75 -9.15 38.68 17.84
C ASN A 75 -9.11 37.47 18.78
N ASP A 76 -10.29 36.95 19.15
CA ASP A 76 -10.41 35.77 20.00
C ASP A 76 -10.94 34.61 19.17
N ARG A 77 -10.13 33.55 19.01
CA ARG A 77 -10.47 32.44 18.12
C ARG A 77 -9.77 31.15 18.48
N ALA A 78 -10.36 30.03 18.09
CA ALA A 78 -9.69 28.75 18.10
C ALA A 78 -9.96 27.99 16.80
N GLY A 79 -9.00 27.17 16.38
CA GLY A 79 -9.22 26.32 15.24
C GLY A 79 -8.14 25.26 15.02
N ILE A 80 -8.50 24.35 14.12
CA ILE A 80 -7.66 23.29 13.60
C ILE A 80 -7.43 23.61 12.13
N TYR A 81 -6.17 23.78 11.73
CA TYR A 81 -5.83 24.20 10.38
C TYR A 81 -4.52 23.58 9.90
N ILE A 82 -4.37 23.52 8.59
CA ILE A 82 -3.15 23.09 7.92
C ILE A 82 -2.51 24.33 7.29
N ASN A 83 -1.20 24.49 7.45
CA ASN A 83 -0.49 25.66 6.95
C ASN A 83 0.30 25.34 5.69
N ALA A 84 0.11 26.10 4.62
CA ALA A 84 0.95 26.05 3.42
C ALA A 84 2.24 26.89 3.60
N PRO A 85 3.31 26.60 2.85
CA PRO A 85 3.46 25.44 1.96
C PRO A 85 3.91 24.17 2.73
N THR A 86 4.15 24.27 4.03
CA THR A 86 4.80 23.19 4.80
C THR A 86 3.90 21.99 5.01
N GLY A 87 2.58 22.15 5.03
CA GLY A 87 1.62 21.09 5.36
C GLY A 87 1.57 20.79 6.86
N ASP A 88 2.05 21.70 7.70
CA ASP A 88 2.09 21.49 9.14
C ASP A 88 0.69 21.61 9.74
N LEU A 89 0.38 20.73 10.70
CA LEU A 89 -0.92 20.69 11.36
C LEU A 89 -0.88 21.52 12.65
N TYR A 90 -1.88 22.38 12.81
CA TYR A 90 -2.01 23.27 13.95
C TYR A 90 -3.32 23.02 14.69
N TYR A 91 -3.21 22.98 16.01
CA TYR A 91 -4.28 23.40 16.90
C TYR A 91 -3.86 24.73 17.54
N GLN A 92 -4.73 25.73 17.50
CA GLN A 92 -4.42 27.02 18.11
C GLN A 92 -5.63 27.68 18.76
N ASN A 93 -5.39 28.24 19.94
CA ASN A 93 -6.27 29.14 20.66
C ASN A 93 -5.60 30.53 20.74
N ARG A 94 -6.29 31.59 20.31
CA ARG A 94 -5.77 32.97 20.31
C ARG A 94 -6.64 33.88 21.15
N VAL A 95 -6.01 34.64 22.04
CA VAL A 95 -6.64 35.68 22.85
C VAL A 95 -6.00 37.02 22.47
N GLY A 96 -6.80 38.01 22.08
CA GLY A 96 -6.27 39.31 21.64
C GLY A 96 -5.31 39.18 20.44
N ASN A 97 -5.61 38.26 19.51
CA ASN A 97 -4.81 37.90 18.33
C ASN A 97 -3.43 37.28 18.64
N SER A 98 -3.12 36.99 19.90
CA SER A 98 -1.88 36.33 20.32
C SER A 98 -2.13 34.85 20.62
N PRO A 99 -1.28 33.91 20.16
CA PRO A 99 -1.40 32.50 20.51
C PRO A 99 -1.29 32.31 22.03
N ALA A 100 -2.35 31.78 22.65
CA ALA A 100 -2.39 31.46 24.08
C ALA A 100 -2.13 29.97 24.35
N GLN A 101 -2.75 29.09 23.55
CA GLN A 101 -2.42 27.67 23.49
C GLN A 101 -2.15 27.30 22.03
N SER A 102 -1.10 26.55 21.77
CA SER A 102 -0.69 26.21 20.41
C SER A 102 0.04 24.88 20.41
N LEU A 103 -0.46 23.92 19.63
CA LEU A 103 0.28 22.72 19.28
C LEU A 103 0.54 22.77 17.78
N GLN A 104 1.81 22.68 17.40
CA GLN A 104 2.27 22.77 16.00
C GLN A 104 3.03 21.49 15.67
N ALA A 105 2.43 20.65 14.82
CA ALA A 105 3.02 19.38 14.43
C ALA A 105 3.62 19.50 13.01
N PRO A 106 4.96 19.44 12.88
CA PRO A 106 5.65 19.59 11.59
C PRO A 106 5.60 18.28 10.78
N ILE A 107 4.40 17.82 10.45
CA ILE A 107 4.15 16.50 9.85
C ILE A 107 4.13 16.50 8.32
N GLY A 108 4.17 17.68 7.68
CA GLY A 108 4.34 17.76 6.23
C GLY A 108 3.18 17.22 5.40
N LEU A 109 1.92 17.47 5.79
CA LEU A 109 0.72 17.10 5.03
C LEU A 109 0.66 17.88 3.72
N THR A 110 1.33 17.37 2.70
CA THR A 110 1.48 18.00 1.38
C THR A 110 1.02 17.10 0.24
N ASP A 111 0.56 15.89 0.53
CA ASP A 111 0.10 14.93 -0.48
C ASP A 111 -1.38 15.22 -0.85
N PRO A 112 -1.67 15.79 -2.03
CA PRO A 112 -3.03 16.11 -2.48
C PRO A 112 -3.75 14.88 -3.03
N THR A 113 -3.07 13.75 -3.13
CA THR A 113 -3.54 12.58 -3.88
C THR A 113 -4.23 11.53 -3.01
N SER A 114 -4.11 11.70 -1.70
CA SER A 114 -4.41 10.68 -0.71
C SER A 114 -5.33 11.22 0.37
N TRP A 115 -6.25 10.37 0.83
CA TRP A 115 -7.05 10.66 2.02
C TRP A 115 -6.21 10.44 3.30
N PHE A 116 -6.60 11.09 4.39
CA PHE A 116 -6.11 10.81 5.74
C PHE A 116 -7.23 11.09 6.75
N HIS A 117 -7.16 10.44 7.91
CA HIS A 117 -8.09 10.67 9.01
C HIS A 117 -7.43 11.54 10.08
N LEU A 118 -8.10 12.62 10.48
CA LEU A 118 -7.65 13.53 11.52
C LEU A 118 -8.51 13.34 12.77
N VAL A 119 -7.88 13.28 13.96
CA VAL A 119 -8.59 13.40 15.24
C VAL A 119 -7.86 14.41 16.12
N VAL A 120 -8.60 15.37 16.67
CA VAL A 120 -8.11 16.29 17.71
C VAL A 120 -9.06 16.20 18.88
N ARG A 121 -8.52 15.84 20.05
CA ARG A 121 -9.28 15.76 21.30
C ARG A 121 -8.73 16.71 22.34
N VAL A 122 -9.63 17.29 23.12
CA VAL A 122 -9.32 18.19 24.23
C VAL A 122 -9.99 17.66 25.50
N ASP A 123 -9.24 17.72 26.59
CA ASP A 123 -9.73 17.45 27.94
C ASP A 123 -8.89 18.23 28.95
N THR A 124 -9.29 19.47 29.23
CA THR A 124 -8.55 20.32 30.17
C THR A 124 -8.64 19.85 31.61
N THR A 125 -9.49 18.87 31.94
CA THR A 125 -9.60 18.31 33.30
C THR A 125 -8.43 17.38 33.65
N GLN A 126 -7.68 16.90 32.65
CA GLN A 126 -6.54 16.00 32.84
C GLN A 126 -5.45 16.63 33.72
N ALA A 127 -4.97 15.85 34.69
CA ALA A 127 -3.91 16.27 35.61
C ALA A 127 -2.59 16.51 34.86
N THR A 128 -2.22 15.61 33.95
CA THR A 128 -1.04 15.73 33.10
C THR A 128 -1.26 16.77 32.01
N GLU A 129 -0.36 17.75 31.91
CA GLU A 129 -0.46 18.85 30.95
C GLU A 129 -0.54 18.38 29.49
N ALA A 130 0.34 17.46 29.09
CA ALA A 130 0.40 16.93 27.72
C ALA A 130 -0.82 16.07 27.32
N ASP A 131 -1.65 15.68 28.28
CA ASP A 131 -2.86 14.88 28.03
C ASP A 131 -4.09 15.75 27.74
N ARG A 132 -3.99 17.06 27.97
CA ARG A 132 -5.12 18.00 27.81
C ARG A 132 -5.48 18.28 26.36
N ILE A 133 -4.53 18.11 25.44
CA ILE A 133 -4.75 18.23 23.99
C ILE A 133 -3.94 17.12 23.32
N ARG A 134 -4.60 16.27 22.53
CA ARG A 134 -3.92 15.25 21.72
C ARG A 134 -4.41 15.30 20.29
N MET A 135 -3.48 15.15 19.35
CA MET A 135 -3.76 15.11 17.91
C MET A 135 -3.32 13.77 17.34
N TYR A 136 -4.09 13.27 16.38
CA TYR A 136 -3.85 12.00 15.72
C TYR A 136 -4.04 12.15 14.20
N VAL A 137 -3.16 11.50 13.44
CA VAL A 137 -3.32 11.33 11.99
C VAL A 137 -3.27 9.85 11.68
N ASN A 138 -4.27 9.34 10.98
CA ASN A 138 -4.42 7.93 10.63
C ASN A 138 -4.33 7.00 11.87
N GLY A 139 -4.94 7.41 12.98
CA GLY A 139 -4.94 6.66 14.24
C GLY A 139 -3.65 6.72 15.04
N ILE A 140 -2.59 7.35 14.51
CA ILE A 140 -1.31 7.50 15.19
C ILE A 140 -1.28 8.83 15.95
N GLN A 141 -0.95 8.77 17.25
CA GLN A 141 -0.79 9.96 18.08
C GLN A 141 0.44 10.75 17.65
N LEU A 142 0.27 12.06 17.49
CA LEU A 142 1.37 12.99 17.27
C LEU A 142 2.01 13.36 18.60
N THR A 143 3.33 13.20 18.70
CA THR A 143 4.12 13.52 19.90
C THR A 143 5.27 14.50 19.62
N GLY A 144 5.67 14.67 18.36
CA GLY A 144 6.68 15.63 17.94
C GLY A 144 6.05 16.99 17.59
N PHE A 145 6.28 18.00 18.42
CA PHE A 145 5.79 19.36 18.20
C PHE A 145 6.94 20.36 18.10
N SER A 146 6.89 21.27 17.13
CA SER A 146 7.80 22.41 17.03
C SER A 146 7.44 23.52 18.03
N ALA A 147 6.18 23.57 18.45
CA ALA A 147 5.70 24.34 19.59
C ALA A 147 4.55 23.61 20.27
N ALA A 148 4.58 23.55 21.60
CA ALA A 148 3.53 22.96 22.42
C ALA A 148 3.29 23.83 23.66
N THR A 149 2.17 24.53 23.66
CA THR A 149 1.67 25.32 24.79
C THR A 149 0.28 24.83 25.13
N TYR A 150 0.14 24.18 26.28
CA TYR A 150 -1.09 23.55 26.73
C TYR A 150 -1.88 24.49 27.66
N PRO A 151 -3.21 24.28 27.78
CA PRO A 151 -4.03 25.04 28.72
C PRO A 151 -3.73 24.65 30.17
N ALA A 152 -4.02 25.54 31.11
CA ALA A 152 -4.08 25.20 32.54
C ALA A 152 -5.15 24.12 32.79
N GLN A 153 -5.04 23.39 33.90
CA GLN A 153 -6.07 22.44 34.30
C GLN A 153 -7.40 23.18 34.46
N ASP A 154 -8.48 22.57 33.99
CA ASP A 154 -9.84 23.11 33.99
C ASP A 154 -10.05 24.41 33.20
N ALA A 155 -9.09 24.83 32.36
CA ALA A 155 -9.28 26.00 31.54
C ALA A 155 -10.45 25.83 30.55
N LEU A 156 -11.22 26.90 30.34
CA LEU A 156 -12.27 26.95 29.33
C LEU A 156 -11.65 27.28 27.97
N MET A 157 -11.82 26.39 26.99
CA MET A 157 -11.35 26.63 25.63
C MET A 157 -12.40 27.36 24.80
N TYR A 158 -12.00 27.97 23.67
CA TYR A 158 -12.97 28.60 22.79
C TYR A 158 -13.79 27.58 22.00
N ILE A 159 -13.22 26.56 21.36
CA ILE A 159 -14.06 25.48 20.83
C ILE A 159 -14.88 24.88 21.99
N GLY A 160 -16.20 24.74 21.81
CA GLY A 160 -17.15 24.42 22.88
C GLY A 160 -18.13 25.53 23.28
N GLY A 161 -17.83 26.80 22.99
CA GLY A 161 -18.70 27.91 23.38
C GLY A 161 -19.89 28.19 22.46
N ASP A 162 -20.67 29.23 22.77
CA ASP A 162 -21.99 29.46 22.14
C ASP A 162 -21.96 30.22 20.81
N ASP A 163 -20.82 30.83 20.44
CA ASP A 163 -20.68 31.51 19.14
C ASP A 163 -20.68 30.54 17.96
N ALA A 164 -20.69 31.09 16.75
CA ALA A 164 -20.66 30.30 15.53
C ALA A 164 -19.37 29.48 15.39
N HIS A 165 -19.57 28.19 15.12
CA HIS A 165 -18.56 27.27 14.62
C HIS A 165 -18.62 27.19 13.11
N TYR A 166 -17.47 26.93 12.51
CA TYR A 166 -17.29 26.87 11.07
C TYR A 166 -16.55 25.60 10.70
N ILE A 167 -17.06 24.88 9.70
CA ILE A 167 -16.37 23.78 9.03
C ILE A 167 -15.91 24.30 7.68
N GLY A 168 -14.61 24.22 7.40
CA GLY A 168 -14.02 24.64 6.13
C GLY A 168 -13.69 26.14 5.99
N ALA A 169 -13.78 26.93 7.05
CA ALA A 169 -13.31 28.33 7.07
C ALA A 169 -13.02 28.80 8.50
N LEU A 170 -12.30 29.92 8.64
CA LEU A 170 -12.11 30.53 9.96
C LEU A 170 -13.41 31.18 10.49
N ASN A 171 -14.21 31.75 9.59
CA ASN A 171 -15.34 32.63 9.91
C ASN A 171 -16.39 32.72 8.78
N ASN A 172 -17.38 33.60 8.96
CA ASN A 172 -18.47 33.86 8.00
C ASN A 172 -18.07 34.68 6.75
N THR A 173 -16.84 35.20 6.69
CA THR A 173 -16.29 35.95 5.56
C THR A 173 -15.14 35.15 4.95
N PRO A 174 -15.44 34.01 4.29
CA PRO A 174 -14.63 32.78 4.12
C PRO A 174 -13.11 33.02 4.13
N TYR A 175 -12.59 33.36 5.31
CA TYR A 175 -11.20 33.77 5.47
C TYR A 175 -10.41 32.51 5.78
N GLN A 176 -9.29 32.31 5.07
CA GLN A 176 -8.49 31.10 5.19
C GLN A 176 -9.34 29.82 4.94
N PRO A 177 -10.07 29.76 3.80
CA PRO A 177 -11.00 28.69 3.50
C PRO A 177 -10.26 27.38 3.21
N TRP A 178 -10.94 26.26 3.45
CA TRP A 178 -10.46 24.93 3.13
C TRP A 178 -10.55 24.66 1.63
N SER A 179 -9.45 24.19 1.04
CA SER A 179 -9.40 23.68 -0.33
C SER A 179 -9.20 22.17 -0.31
N GLY A 180 -10.17 21.42 -0.85
CA GLY A 180 -10.07 19.96 -0.93
C GLY A 180 -11.36 19.24 -0.55
N TYR A 181 -11.22 17.98 -0.17
CA TYR A 181 -12.34 17.09 0.10
C TYR A 181 -12.44 16.79 1.59
N MET A 182 -13.66 16.72 2.10
CA MET A 182 -13.96 16.35 3.48
C MET A 182 -15.14 15.37 3.52
N ALA A 183 -15.00 14.30 4.28
CA ALA A 183 -16.05 13.32 4.51
C ALA A 183 -16.11 12.95 6.01
N ASP A 184 -17.30 12.55 6.46
CA ASP A 184 -17.51 12.02 7.82
C ASP A 184 -16.96 12.94 8.92
N PHE A 185 -17.41 14.19 8.90
CA PHE A 185 -16.99 15.16 9.90
C PHE A 185 -17.79 14.95 11.19
N HIS A 186 -17.08 14.80 12.30
CA HIS A 186 -17.62 14.71 13.65
C HIS A 186 -17.12 15.87 14.51
N TYR A 187 -18.04 16.49 15.23
CA TYR A 187 -17.75 17.30 16.40
C TYR A 187 -18.51 16.73 17.59
N VAL A 188 -17.78 16.14 18.53
CA VAL A 188 -18.33 15.56 19.76
C VAL A 188 -18.14 16.56 20.90
N SER A 189 -19.24 17.11 21.39
CA SER A 189 -19.22 18.03 22.53
C SER A 189 -19.23 17.27 23.86
N GLY A 190 -18.45 17.73 24.84
CA GLY A 190 -18.43 17.15 26.19
C GLY A 190 -17.60 15.87 26.36
N GLN A 191 -17.04 15.30 25.28
CA GLN A 191 -16.28 14.04 25.34
C GLN A 191 -14.91 14.15 24.66
N SER A 192 -13.91 13.52 25.26
CA SER A 192 -12.54 13.43 24.76
C SER A 192 -12.26 11.99 24.29
N LEU A 193 -12.46 11.74 23.00
CA LEU A 193 -12.41 10.41 22.39
C LEU A 193 -11.14 10.26 21.57
N GLY A 194 -10.49 9.10 21.67
CA GLY A 194 -9.38 8.76 20.79
C GLY A 194 -9.86 8.28 19.41
N PRO A 195 -8.92 8.02 18.48
CA PRO A 195 -9.26 7.56 17.14
C PRO A 195 -10.06 6.25 17.12
N GLU A 196 -9.91 5.40 18.13
CA GLU A 196 -10.66 4.14 18.30
C GLU A 196 -12.20 4.30 18.29
N ALA A 197 -12.71 5.50 18.56
CA ALA A 197 -14.13 5.80 18.49
C ALA A 197 -14.66 6.01 17.06
N PHE A 198 -13.77 6.39 16.14
CA PHE A 198 -14.11 6.75 14.75
C PHE A 198 -13.63 5.69 13.74
N GLY A 199 -12.82 4.75 14.20
CA GLY A 199 -12.24 3.71 13.36
C GLY A 199 -11.17 2.92 14.06
N SER A 200 -10.50 2.08 13.31
CA SER A 200 -9.43 1.23 13.82
C SER A 200 -8.29 1.20 12.82
N VAL A 201 -7.07 1.02 13.30
CA VAL A 201 -5.96 0.66 12.40
C VAL A 201 -6.18 -0.77 11.96
N ASP A 202 -6.32 -0.99 10.66
CA ASP A 202 -6.37 -2.33 10.09
C ASP A 202 -5.01 -3.01 10.31
N PRO A 203 -4.96 -4.10 11.09
CA PRO A 203 -3.71 -4.74 11.45
C PRO A 203 -2.98 -5.34 10.22
N LYS A 204 -3.70 -5.61 9.12
CA LYS A 204 -3.15 -6.16 7.88
C LYS A 204 -2.55 -5.10 6.98
N THR A 205 -2.91 -3.83 7.15
CA THR A 205 -2.53 -2.78 6.20
C THR A 205 -1.86 -1.58 6.86
N GLY A 206 -1.92 -1.47 8.19
CA GLY A 206 -1.47 -0.32 8.94
C GLY A 206 -2.26 0.96 8.65
N TRP A 207 -3.28 0.89 7.78
CA TRP A 207 -4.14 2.01 7.46
C TRP A 207 -5.21 2.15 8.53
N PHE A 208 -5.51 3.40 8.88
CA PHE A 208 -6.74 3.67 9.58
C PHE A 208 -7.91 3.33 8.65
N VAL A 209 -8.86 2.55 9.14
CA VAL A 209 -10.12 2.25 8.47
C VAL A 209 -11.25 2.78 9.32
N ALA A 210 -12.23 3.38 8.66
CA ALA A 210 -13.37 3.95 9.34
C ALA A 210 -14.18 2.85 10.05
N GLY A 211 -14.62 3.16 11.26
CA GLY A 211 -15.40 2.27 12.10
C GLY A 211 -16.88 2.59 12.02
N ASN A 212 -17.73 1.74 12.61
CA ASN A 212 -19.12 2.11 12.83
C ASN A 212 -19.17 3.12 13.98
N VAL A 213 -19.34 4.39 13.64
CA VAL A 213 -19.53 5.44 14.62
C VAL A 213 -20.97 5.36 15.10
N GLY A 214 -21.18 4.80 16.30
CA GLY A 214 -22.49 4.84 16.96
C GLY A 214 -22.96 6.30 17.18
N ALA A 215 -24.08 6.51 17.86
CA ALA A 215 -24.53 7.87 18.21
C ALA A 215 -23.59 8.55 19.24
N LEU A 216 -22.37 8.92 18.81
CA LEU A 216 -21.36 9.64 19.60
C LEU A 216 -21.68 11.13 19.67
N ASP A 217 -22.37 11.67 18.67
CA ASP A 217 -22.63 13.10 18.48
C ASP A 217 -23.88 13.60 19.25
N GLY A 218 -24.25 12.95 20.36
CA GLY A 218 -25.41 13.33 21.17
C GLY A 218 -25.28 14.74 21.80
N GLY A 219 -26.33 15.57 21.69
CA GLY A 219 -26.39 16.91 22.30
C GLY A 219 -26.02 18.05 21.35
N ARG A 220 -25.03 18.89 21.72
CA ARG A 220 -24.48 20.03 20.93
C ARG A 220 -23.45 19.59 19.86
N GLY A 221 -23.33 18.29 19.60
CA GLY A 221 -22.42 17.74 18.60
C GLY A 221 -22.84 18.02 17.16
N ALA A 222 -22.03 17.56 16.22
CA ALA A 222 -22.32 17.59 14.79
C ALA A 222 -21.83 16.34 14.09
N TYR A 223 -22.69 15.80 13.22
CA TYR A 223 -22.36 14.72 12.31
C TYR A 223 -22.65 15.15 10.88
N VAL A 224 -21.63 15.23 10.03
CA VAL A 224 -21.78 15.63 8.63
C VAL A 224 -21.11 14.60 7.73
N LEU A 225 -21.92 13.68 7.20
CA LEU A 225 -21.45 12.63 6.30
C LEU A 225 -20.92 13.20 4.97
N ASP A 226 -21.72 14.03 4.31
CA ASP A 226 -21.37 14.75 3.08
C ASP A 226 -21.61 16.25 3.30
N PRO A 227 -20.56 17.06 3.47
CA PRO A 227 -20.69 18.51 3.63
C PRO A 227 -21.41 19.23 2.49
N ALA A 228 -21.54 18.62 1.31
CA ALA A 228 -22.35 19.18 0.23
C ALA A 228 -23.86 19.04 0.48
N SER A 229 -24.26 18.07 1.31
CA SER A 229 -25.64 17.77 1.71
C SER A 229 -25.71 17.64 3.25
N PRO A 230 -25.40 18.71 4.00
CA PRO A 230 -25.32 18.64 5.45
C PRO A 230 -26.70 18.40 6.07
N PRO A 231 -26.77 17.88 7.31
CA PRO A 231 -28.03 17.82 8.05
C PRO A 231 -28.61 19.23 8.26
N SER A 232 -29.91 19.31 8.49
CA SER A 232 -30.68 20.58 8.48
C SER A 232 -30.26 21.61 9.54
N ASP A 233 -29.42 21.22 10.48
CA ASP A 233 -28.93 22.04 11.59
C ASP A 233 -27.60 22.75 11.32
N TRP A 234 -26.95 22.49 10.18
CA TRP A 234 -25.78 23.24 9.68
C TRP A 234 -26.12 24.07 8.44
N ALA A 235 -25.84 25.36 8.49
CA ALA A 235 -26.06 26.26 7.36
C ALA A 235 -24.91 26.13 6.35
N LYS A 236 -25.23 25.81 5.11
CA LYS A 236 -24.28 25.78 3.99
C LYS A 236 -24.17 27.14 3.32
N SER A 237 -22.94 27.63 3.17
CA SER A 237 -22.60 28.87 2.48
C SER A 237 -21.58 28.62 1.37
N GLY A 238 -21.69 29.36 0.27
CA GLY A 238 -20.75 29.27 -0.85
C GLY A 238 -20.74 27.92 -1.58
N ALA A 239 -19.67 27.65 -2.32
CA ALA A 239 -19.56 26.44 -3.14
C ALA A 239 -18.96 25.25 -2.37
N ILE A 240 -19.85 24.34 -1.96
CA ILE A 240 -19.50 22.98 -1.56
C ILE A 240 -20.28 22.02 -2.46
N THR A 241 -19.60 21.20 -3.25
CA THR A 241 -20.23 20.26 -4.20
C THR A 241 -20.04 18.83 -3.74
N SER A 242 -21.00 17.96 -4.05
CA SER A 242 -20.90 16.55 -3.68
C SER A 242 -19.95 15.87 -4.66
N SER A 243 -18.93 15.20 -4.15
CA SER A 243 -17.96 14.42 -4.91
C SER A 243 -18.14 12.95 -4.62
N GLN A 244 -17.90 12.09 -5.61
CA GLN A 244 -17.81 10.66 -5.37
C GLN A 244 -16.42 10.22 -4.89
N ASP A 245 -15.39 11.05 -5.05
CA ASP A 245 -14.08 10.81 -4.46
C ASP A 245 -14.23 10.73 -2.94
N SER A 246 -13.73 9.67 -2.35
CA SER A 246 -14.02 9.32 -0.97
C SER A 246 -12.92 8.47 -0.35
N PRO A 247 -12.85 8.41 0.99
CA PRO A 247 -11.92 7.53 1.69
C PRO A 247 -12.03 6.06 1.27
N SER A 248 -13.25 5.59 0.96
CA SER A 248 -13.52 4.21 0.55
C SER A 248 -13.33 3.97 -0.96
N ASN A 249 -13.30 5.03 -1.77
CA ASN A 249 -13.14 4.94 -3.21
C ASN A 249 -12.38 6.16 -3.77
N ASN A 250 -11.08 6.19 -3.49
CA ASN A 250 -10.19 7.26 -3.93
C ASN A 250 -10.17 7.37 -5.46
N ARG A 251 -10.21 8.60 -5.96
CA ARG A 251 -10.21 8.93 -7.39
C ARG A 251 -9.01 9.78 -7.80
N PRO A 252 -8.67 9.79 -9.10
CA PRO A 252 -7.56 10.54 -9.62
C PRO A 252 -7.83 12.02 -9.45
N VAL A 253 -6.78 12.75 -9.10
CA VAL A 253 -6.70 14.20 -9.21
C VAL A 253 -5.44 14.53 -10.00
N LEU A 254 -5.37 15.72 -10.58
CA LEU A 254 -4.10 16.21 -11.11
C LEU A 254 -3.16 16.48 -9.93
N ASN A 255 -1.89 16.09 -10.03
CA ASN A 255 -0.98 16.20 -8.89
C ASN A 255 -0.21 17.54 -8.90
N PRO A 256 -0.61 18.54 -8.08
CA PRO A 256 0.05 19.85 -8.03
C PRO A 256 1.52 19.77 -7.59
N ALA A 257 1.92 18.74 -6.82
CA ALA A 257 3.31 18.58 -6.39
C ALA A 257 4.31 18.34 -7.56
N THR A 258 3.80 18.07 -8.75
CA THR A 258 4.60 17.73 -9.93
C THR A 258 4.52 18.78 -11.04
N SER A 259 3.89 19.93 -10.78
CA SER A 259 3.57 20.87 -11.85
C SER A 259 3.50 22.33 -11.40
N LEU A 260 3.62 23.25 -12.36
CA LEU A 260 3.54 24.70 -12.17
C LEU A 260 2.19 25.29 -12.63
N HIS A 261 1.16 24.45 -12.82
CA HIS A 261 -0.19 24.94 -13.10
C HIS A 261 -0.85 25.49 -11.83
N ASP A 262 -1.79 26.41 -12.02
CA ASP A 262 -2.74 26.78 -10.98
C ASP A 262 -3.86 25.73 -10.94
N PHE A 263 -4.11 25.16 -9.76
CA PHE A 263 -5.10 24.09 -9.58
C PHE A 263 -6.29 24.58 -8.76
N SER A 264 -7.48 24.13 -9.16
CA SER A 264 -8.75 24.41 -8.46
C SER A 264 -9.72 23.22 -8.57
N ALA A 265 -10.91 23.33 -7.97
CA ALA A 265 -11.93 22.28 -7.94
C ALA A 265 -11.39 20.94 -7.43
N GLY A 266 -10.68 20.96 -6.30
CA GLY A 266 -10.10 19.74 -5.72
C GLY A 266 -9.03 19.10 -6.60
N ASN A 267 -8.25 19.94 -7.28
CA ASN A 267 -7.20 19.56 -8.24
C ASN A 267 -7.73 18.80 -9.48
N LEU A 268 -8.98 19.04 -9.87
CA LEU A 268 -9.56 18.53 -11.12
C LEU A 268 -9.46 19.54 -12.26
N ARG A 269 -9.33 20.84 -11.94
CA ARG A 269 -9.15 21.92 -12.92
C ARG A 269 -7.73 22.44 -12.86
N ALA A 270 -7.13 22.62 -14.03
CA ALA A 270 -5.80 23.20 -14.20
C ALA A 270 -5.89 24.41 -15.14
N THR A 271 -5.24 25.49 -14.74
CA THR A 271 -5.11 26.73 -15.51
C THR A 271 -3.66 27.17 -15.60
N VAL A 272 -3.28 27.79 -16.71
CA VAL A 272 -2.02 28.54 -16.87
C VAL A 272 -2.31 29.88 -17.52
N SER A 273 -1.54 30.90 -17.16
CA SER A 273 -1.72 32.29 -17.59
C SER A 273 -0.59 32.84 -18.47
N GLY A 274 0.41 32.02 -18.86
CA GLY A 274 1.63 32.50 -19.54
C GLY A 274 2.26 31.55 -20.58
N SER A 275 3.40 31.97 -21.11
CA SER A 275 4.14 31.37 -22.24
C SER A 275 5.15 30.31 -21.78
N SER A 276 4.69 29.23 -21.17
CA SER A 276 5.54 28.11 -20.76
C SER A 276 4.83 26.77 -20.92
N ASP A 277 5.60 25.73 -21.23
CA ASP A 277 5.07 24.38 -21.43
C ASP A 277 5.16 23.61 -20.10
N HIS A 278 4.01 23.23 -19.56
CA HIS A 278 3.91 22.48 -18.31
C HIS A 278 3.12 21.20 -18.54
N PHE A 279 3.44 20.15 -17.78
CA PHE A 279 2.65 18.93 -17.77
C PHE A 279 2.32 18.52 -16.34
N VAL A 280 1.28 17.71 -16.20
CA VAL A 280 0.87 17.12 -14.94
C VAL A 280 0.33 15.72 -15.19
N LEU A 281 0.66 14.82 -14.27
CA LEU A 281 0.11 13.47 -14.24
C LEU A 281 -1.02 13.38 -13.24
N GLY A 282 -2.00 12.53 -13.55
CA GLY A 282 -3.01 12.11 -12.59
C GLY A 282 -2.39 11.37 -11.40
N SER A 283 -3.08 11.34 -10.27
CA SER A 283 -2.56 10.70 -9.07
C SER A 283 -2.58 9.17 -9.14
N LEU A 284 -3.59 8.60 -9.78
CA LEU A 284 -3.81 7.16 -9.84
C LEU A 284 -3.24 6.54 -11.13
N ALA A 285 -2.62 5.37 -10.97
CA ALA A 285 -2.03 4.61 -12.06
C ALA A 285 -2.63 3.21 -12.17
N VAL A 286 -2.75 2.71 -13.39
CA VAL A 286 -3.35 1.41 -13.73
C VAL A 286 -2.47 0.63 -14.71
N SER A 287 -2.51 -0.69 -14.63
CA SER A 287 -1.70 -1.57 -15.49
C SER A 287 -2.52 -2.61 -16.27
N THR A 288 -3.77 -2.84 -15.88
CA THR A 288 -4.71 -3.77 -16.55
C THR A 288 -6.13 -3.24 -16.45
N GLY A 289 -7.00 -3.69 -17.35
CA GLY A 289 -8.40 -3.29 -17.44
C GLY A 289 -8.69 -2.13 -18.40
N ARG A 290 -9.98 -1.78 -18.48
CA ARG A 290 -10.53 -0.79 -19.40
C ARG A 290 -11.05 0.44 -18.65
N TYR A 291 -10.50 1.62 -18.93
CA TYR A 291 -10.83 2.85 -18.22
C TYR A 291 -11.23 4.00 -19.14
N PHE A 292 -12.08 4.87 -18.62
CA PHE A 292 -12.61 6.03 -19.32
C PHE A 292 -12.57 7.28 -18.43
N TYR A 293 -12.33 8.43 -19.03
CA TYR A 293 -12.56 9.74 -18.41
C TYR A 293 -12.87 10.80 -19.47
N THR A 294 -13.42 11.94 -19.04
CA THR A 294 -13.68 13.08 -19.92
C THR A 294 -12.90 14.32 -19.49
N VAL A 295 -12.63 15.23 -20.42
CA VAL A 295 -11.98 16.52 -20.13
C VAL A 295 -12.76 17.63 -20.80
N THR A 296 -13.22 18.61 -20.02
CA THR A 296 -13.84 19.82 -20.55
C THR A 296 -12.77 20.86 -20.78
N VAL A 297 -12.71 21.41 -22.00
CA VAL A 297 -11.80 22.48 -22.38
C VAL A 297 -12.58 23.79 -22.31
N HIS A 298 -12.33 24.62 -21.31
CA HIS A 298 -13.05 25.90 -21.14
C HIS A 298 -12.51 26.95 -22.11
N SER A 299 -11.18 27.04 -22.20
CA SER A 299 -10.49 27.89 -23.16
C SER A 299 -9.19 27.24 -23.59
N SER A 300 -8.88 27.31 -24.88
CA SER A 300 -7.63 26.81 -25.46
C SER A 300 -7.01 27.86 -26.38
N ALA A 301 -5.91 28.49 -25.96
CA ALA A 301 -5.19 29.44 -26.82
C ALA A 301 -4.11 28.75 -27.69
N HIS A 302 -3.76 27.49 -27.41
CA HIS A 302 -2.86 26.65 -28.22
C HIS A 302 -3.25 25.16 -28.11
N ALA A 303 -2.40 24.22 -28.55
CA ALA A 303 -2.67 22.79 -28.45
C ALA A 303 -2.25 22.23 -27.08
N GLU A 304 -3.20 22.07 -26.16
CA GLU A 304 -3.00 21.26 -24.94
C GLU A 304 -3.05 19.78 -25.32
N TYR A 305 -2.24 18.93 -24.70
CA TYR A 305 -2.25 17.49 -24.94
C TYR A 305 -2.89 16.75 -23.78
N VAL A 306 -3.92 15.98 -24.07
CA VAL A 306 -4.62 15.15 -23.09
C VAL A 306 -4.53 13.69 -23.51
N GLY A 307 -4.24 12.81 -22.55
CA GLY A 307 -4.21 11.37 -22.82
C GLY A 307 -3.61 10.58 -21.67
N TRP A 308 -2.80 9.58 -22.00
CA TRP A 308 -2.20 8.67 -21.03
C TRP A 308 -0.67 8.68 -21.11
N ALA A 309 -0.04 8.47 -19.97
CA ALA A 309 1.41 8.36 -19.88
C ALA A 309 1.82 7.11 -19.08
N ASP A 310 2.69 6.28 -19.65
CA ASP A 310 3.33 5.13 -19.03
C ASP A 310 4.47 5.60 -18.10
N VAL A 311 4.22 5.57 -16.79
CA VAL A 311 5.16 6.05 -15.79
C VAL A 311 6.45 5.21 -15.71
N GLY A 312 6.47 4.00 -16.29
CA GLY A 312 7.68 3.19 -16.37
C GLY A 312 8.66 3.66 -17.44
N ARG A 313 8.19 4.44 -18.42
CA ARG A 313 8.95 4.85 -19.61
C ARG A 313 9.13 6.35 -19.72
N VAL A 314 8.22 7.10 -19.11
CA VAL A 314 8.28 8.55 -18.97
C VAL A 314 9.57 8.98 -18.26
N LYS A 315 10.29 9.95 -18.85
CA LYS A 315 11.46 10.59 -18.22
C LYS A 315 11.02 11.86 -17.49
N PRO A 316 11.01 11.90 -16.14
CA PRO A 316 10.72 13.13 -15.41
C PRO A 316 11.91 14.08 -15.53
N THR A 317 11.77 15.13 -16.32
CA THR A 317 12.74 16.24 -16.41
C THR A 317 12.02 17.57 -16.22
N ALA A 318 12.73 18.57 -15.68
CA ALA A 318 12.18 19.88 -15.36
C ALA A 318 11.72 20.71 -16.59
N SER A 319 11.99 20.25 -17.82
CA SER A 319 11.47 20.85 -19.05
C SER A 319 10.56 19.87 -19.81
N SER A 320 9.46 20.40 -20.35
CA SER A 320 8.56 19.69 -21.26
C SER A 320 9.27 19.17 -22.51
N GLU A 321 10.36 19.80 -22.94
CA GLU A 321 11.13 19.43 -24.14
C GLU A 321 11.78 18.05 -24.06
N ALA A 322 12.20 17.60 -22.87
CA ALA A 322 12.74 16.24 -22.70
C ALA A 322 11.64 15.18 -22.53
N PHE A 323 10.42 15.57 -22.12
CA PHE A 323 9.21 14.73 -22.18
C PHE A 323 8.70 14.57 -23.62
N ARG A 324 8.85 15.62 -24.45
CA ARG A 324 8.56 15.64 -25.90
C ARG A 324 9.43 14.66 -26.70
N ALA A 325 10.63 14.37 -26.22
CA ALA A 325 11.55 13.38 -26.79
C ALA A 325 11.51 12.02 -26.07
N GLY A 326 10.61 11.85 -25.08
CA GLY A 326 10.54 10.67 -24.22
C GLY A 326 9.50 9.66 -24.66
N SER A 327 9.87 8.38 -24.61
CA SER A 327 8.95 7.25 -24.78
C SER A 327 7.86 7.21 -23.69
N GLY A 328 6.69 6.67 -24.00
CA GLY A 328 5.62 6.36 -23.05
C GLY A 328 4.49 7.38 -22.94
N VAL A 329 4.35 8.34 -23.87
CA VAL A 329 3.24 9.30 -23.87
C VAL A 329 2.33 9.07 -25.07
N TYR A 330 1.03 9.02 -24.81
CA TYR A 330 -0.01 8.83 -25.81
C TYR A 330 -1.08 9.88 -25.56
N ALA A 331 -1.06 10.96 -26.35
CA ALA A 331 -1.92 12.10 -26.10
C ALA A 331 -2.32 12.81 -27.38
N MET A 332 -3.47 13.46 -27.32
CA MET A 332 -4.05 14.18 -28.43
C MET A 332 -4.17 15.68 -28.13
N PRO A 333 -4.03 16.54 -29.15
CA PRO A 333 -4.18 17.98 -29.01
C PRO A 333 -5.67 18.38 -28.87
N THR A 334 -5.99 19.27 -27.93
CA THR A 334 -7.33 19.86 -27.76
C THR A 334 -7.54 21.17 -28.52
N GLY A 335 -6.46 21.78 -29.01
CA GLY A 335 -6.45 23.04 -29.80
C GLY A 335 -5.84 22.90 -31.21
N ILE A 336 -5.31 23.98 -31.78
CA ILE A 336 -5.05 24.23 -33.23
C ILE A 336 -4.22 23.16 -34.02
N ASN A 337 -3.59 22.19 -33.37
CA ASN A 337 -2.81 21.13 -34.04
C ASN A 337 -3.61 19.83 -34.14
N ASN A 338 -3.46 19.06 -35.23
CA ASN A 338 -4.16 17.77 -35.44
C ASN A 338 -3.23 16.54 -35.34
N GLN A 339 -2.03 16.69 -34.76
CA GLN A 339 -1.04 15.61 -34.65
C GLN A 339 -1.05 14.98 -33.25
N TYR A 340 -1.21 13.66 -33.19
CA TYR A 340 -1.02 12.89 -31.96
C TYR A 340 0.43 12.96 -31.46
N ARG A 341 0.60 12.68 -30.18
CA ARG A 341 1.89 12.25 -29.63
C ARG A 341 1.82 10.78 -29.31
N GLU A 342 2.81 10.05 -29.80
CA GLU A 342 2.92 8.61 -29.64
C GLU A 342 4.37 8.23 -29.36
N ASP A 343 4.62 7.81 -28.12
CA ASP A 343 5.82 7.08 -27.70
C ASP A 343 7.17 7.64 -28.20
N GLY A 344 7.44 8.91 -27.92
CA GLY A 344 8.71 9.56 -28.31
C GLY A 344 8.72 10.14 -29.73
N GLY A 345 7.57 10.18 -30.43
CA GLY A 345 7.40 10.82 -31.73
C GLY A 345 6.08 11.58 -31.91
N ALA A 346 5.97 12.30 -33.02
CA ALA A 346 4.68 12.80 -33.52
C ALA A 346 3.96 11.64 -34.23
N GLY A 347 2.74 11.31 -33.78
CA GLY A 347 1.89 10.29 -34.39
C GLY A 347 1.22 10.77 -35.69
N ALA A 348 0.34 9.93 -36.25
CA ALA A 348 -0.39 10.27 -37.47
C ALA A 348 -1.25 11.54 -37.31
N SER A 349 -1.44 12.30 -38.40
CA SER A 349 -2.39 13.42 -38.42
C SER A 349 -3.81 12.89 -38.64
N GLN A 350 -4.80 13.32 -37.85
CA GLN A 350 -6.21 12.95 -38.04
C GLN A 350 -6.95 13.92 -38.96
N SER A 351 -8.05 13.42 -39.53
CA SER A 351 -8.97 14.20 -40.36
C SER A 351 -9.89 15.13 -39.55
N GLU A 352 -10.10 14.83 -38.27
CA GLU A 352 -10.95 15.57 -37.36
C GLU A 352 -10.22 16.78 -36.76
N SER A 353 -10.91 17.92 -36.71
CA SER A 353 -10.43 19.15 -36.08
C SER A 353 -10.44 19.05 -34.55
N SER A 354 -9.56 19.81 -33.93
CA SER A 354 -9.44 20.02 -32.48
C SER A 354 -10.77 20.16 -31.73
N VAL A 355 -10.78 19.76 -30.45
CA VAL A 355 -11.95 19.84 -29.56
C VAL A 355 -12.42 21.30 -29.44
N GLY A 356 -11.49 22.25 -29.31
CA GLY A 356 -11.77 23.68 -29.21
C GLY A 356 -12.40 24.08 -27.87
N GLY A 357 -12.26 25.35 -27.49
CA GLY A 357 -12.84 25.89 -26.26
C GLY A 357 -14.37 25.76 -26.23
N GLY A 358 -14.90 25.33 -25.09
CA GLY A 358 -16.32 25.09 -24.84
C GLY A 358 -16.80 23.65 -25.06
N ASN A 359 -15.94 22.75 -25.57
CA ASN A 359 -16.28 21.34 -25.82
C ASN A 359 -15.55 20.40 -24.86
N SER A 360 -16.00 19.15 -24.81
CA SER A 360 -15.36 18.10 -23.99
C SER A 360 -14.77 16.99 -24.86
N LEU A 361 -13.68 16.42 -24.37
CA LEU A 361 -13.01 15.25 -24.90
C LEU A 361 -13.41 14.00 -24.12
N ALA A 362 -13.64 12.90 -24.83
CA ALA A 362 -13.72 11.55 -24.32
C ALA A 362 -12.39 10.82 -24.52
N VAL A 363 -11.87 10.17 -23.48
CA VAL A 363 -10.63 9.37 -23.53
C VAL A 363 -10.87 7.98 -22.96
N ALA A 364 -10.63 6.94 -23.75
CA ALA A 364 -10.76 5.54 -23.35
C ALA A 364 -9.43 4.79 -23.53
N ILE A 365 -9.07 3.91 -22.60
CA ILE A 365 -7.90 3.03 -22.68
C ILE A 365 -8.29 1.59 -22.36
N ASP A 366 -7.81 0.65 -23.17
CA ASP A 366 -7.80 -0.79 -22.87
C ASP A 366 -6.34 -1.21 -22.65
N LEU A 367 -5.97 -1.43 -21.39
CA LEU A 367 -4.62 -1.81 -20.99
C LEU A 367 -4.31 -3.28 -21.27
N ASP A 368 -5.35 -4.11 -21.43
CA ASP A 368 -5.20 -5.54 -21.65
C ASP A 368 -4.81 -5.83 -23.10
N VAL A 369 -5.33 -5.02 -24.04
CA VAL A 369 -5.02 -5.12 -25.48
C VAL A 369 -4.02 -4.07 -25.95
N GLY A 370 -3.88 -2.96 -25.21
CA GLY A 370 -2.89 -1.92 -25.52
C GLY A 370 -3.42 -0.85 -26.49
N ASN A 371 -4.66 -0.41 -26.33
CA ASN A 371 -5.32 0.51 -27.26
C ASN A 371 -5.92 1.72 -26.54
N ILE A 372 -5.93 2.87 -27.22
CA ILE A 372 -6.50 4.14 -26.73
C ILE A 372 -7.41 4.72 -27.81
N TRP A 373 -8.56 5.25 -27.40
CA TRP A 373 -9.51 5.94 -28.26
C TRP A 373 -9.80 7.34 -27.74
N TYR A 374 -10.10 8.22 -28.69
CA TYR A 374 -10.41 9.62 -28.45
C TYR A 374 -11.68 10.01 -29.21
N GLY A 375 -12.47 10.92 -28.65
CA GLY A 375 -13.68 11.39 -29.30
C GLY A 375 -14.18 12.73 -28.77
N THR A 376 -14.85 13.49 -29.62
CA THR A 376 -15.45 14.78 -29.21
C THR A 376 -16.82 14.53 -28.58
N ILE A 377 -17.11 15.23 -27.49
CA ILE A 377 -18.42 15.22 -26.85
C ILE A 377 -19.18 16.47 -27.27
N THR A 378 -20.35 16.27 -27.87
CA THR A 378 -21.28 17.35 -28.23
C THR A 378 -22.71 16.87 -27.99
N GLY A 379 -23.53 17.69 -27.34
CA GLY A 379 -24.94 17.35 -27.07
C GLY A 379 -25.14 16.10 -26.22
N GLY A 380 -24.18 15.75 -25.35
CA GLY A 380 -24.28 14.58 -24.46
C GLY A 380 -23.81 13.24 -25.07
N ALA A 381 -23.27 13.24 -26.29
CA ALA A 381 -22.84 12.03 -26.98
C ALA A 381 -21.37 12.11 -27.42
N VAL A 382 -20.68 10.97 -27.40
CA VAL A 382 -19.30 10.85 -27.91
C VAL A 382 -19.34 10.55 -29.42
N THR A 383 -18.63 11.35 -30.20
CA THR A 383 -18.24 11.02 -31.58
C THR A 383 -16.80 10.57 -31.57
N TRP A 384 -16.56 9.26 -31.69
CA TRP A 384 -15.22 8.68 -31.74
C TRP A 384 -14.53 8.99 -33.06
N TRP A 385 -13.26 9.39 -32.99
CA TRP A 385 -12.48 9.79 -34.16
C TRP A 385 -12.00 8.60 -34.97
N GLY A 386 -11.79 8.78 -36.27
CA GLY A 386 -11.29 7.77 -37.19
C GLY A 386 -12.22 6.56 -37.36
N GLY A 387 -13.50 6.69 -36.99
CA GLY A 387 -14.43 5.56 -36.89
C GLY A 387 -14.08 4.59 -35.75
N GLY A 388 -13.44 5.09 -34.68
CA GLY A 388 -13.10 4.33 -33.49
C GLY A 388 -14.30 3.73 -32.78
N ASP A 389 -14.16 2.51 -32.27
CA ASP A 389 -15.13 1.87 -31.41
C ASP A 389 -14.41 1.17 -30.25
N PRO A 390 -14.38 1.78 -29.04
CA PRO A 390 -13.77 1.16 -27.87
C PRO A 390 -14.45 -0.14 -27.44
N VAL A 391 -15.75 -0.31 -27.71
CA VAL A 391 -16.52 -1.48 -27.28
C VAL A 391 -16.08 -2.72 -28.06
N THR A 392 -15.88 -2.57 -29.37
CA THR A 392 -15.42 -3.65 -30.25
C THR A 392 -13.90 -3.70 -30.40
N GLY A 393 -13.19 -2.66 -29.98
CA GLY A 393 -11.75 -2.52 -30.14
C GLY A 393 -11.33 -2.01 -31.54
N ALA A 394 -12.26 -1.51 -32.36
CA ALA A 394 -11.96 -1.11 -33.73
C ALA A 394 -11.31 0.28 -33.81
N ASN A 395 -10.42 0.46 -34.78
CA ASN A 395 -9.80 1.74 -35.15
C ASN A 395 -9.31 2.57 -33.94
N PRO A 396 -8.36 2.05 -33.13
CA PRO A 396 -7.80 2.82 -32.02
C PRO A 396 -7.11 4.10 -32.52
N GLY A 397 -7.21 5.17 -31.74
CA GLY A 397 -6.51 6.43 -31.99
C GLY A 397 -5.01 6.32 -31.71
N SER A 398 -4.61 5.47 -30.76
CA SER A 398 -3.22 5.09 -30.50
C SER A 398 -3.14 3.66 -29.96
N SER A 399 -2.00 2.99 -30.17
CA SER A 399 -1.72 1.65 -29.64
C SER A 399 -0.36 1.60 -28.93
N PHE A 400 -0.23 0.67 -27.99
CA PHE A 400 0.97 0.44 -27.18
C PHE A 400 1.11 -1.04 -26.82
N THR A 401 2.30 -1.46 -26.40
CA THR A 401 2.50 -2.82 -25.89
C THR A 401 1.92 -2.96 -24.48
N PRO A 402 1.01 -3.90 -24.21
CA PRO A 402 0.48 -4.16 -22.87
C PRO A 402 1.58 -4.42 -21.81
N GLY A 403 1.25 -4.16 -20.54
CA GLY A 403 2.16 -4.35 -19.41
C GLY A 403 2.80 -3.07 -18.84
N GLY A 404 2.56 -1.91 -19.47
CA GLY A 404 2.93 -0.60 -18.94
C GLY A 404 2.08 -0.16 -17.74
N ARG A 405 2.47 0.92 -17.06
CA ARG A 405 1.70 1.49 -15.93
C ARG A 405 1.28 2.91 -16.26
N PHE A 406 -0.01 3.10 -16.53
CA PHE A 406 -0.51 4.32 -17.13
C PHE A 406 -1.22 5.24 -16.14
N LYS A 407 -1.02 6.54 -16.32
CA LYS A 407 -1.72 7.63 -15.62
C LYS A 407 -2.39 8.57 -16.63
N PRO A 408 -3.50 9.22 -16.27
CA PRO A 408 -3.98 10.39 -17.02
C PRO A 408 -2.89 11.44 -17.13
N PHE A 409 -2.84 12.12 -18.28
CA PHE A 409 -1.81 13.07 -18.65
C PHE A 409 -2.44 14.35 -19.19
N LEU A 410 -1.88 15.48 -18.78
CA LEU A 410 -2.15 16.81 -19.32
C LEU A 410 -0.83 17.51 -19.60
N GLU A 411 -0.72 18.15 -20.75
CA GLU A 411 0.29 19.16 -21.06
C GLU A 411 -0.39 20.42 -21.59
N MET A 412 -0.05 21.58 -21.04
CA MET A 412 -0.49 22.89 -21.53
C MET A 412 0.72 23.63 -22.10
N ARG A 413 0.55 24.22 -23.28
CA ARG A 413 1.66 24.76 -24.07
C ARG A 413 1.51 26.24 -24.39
N ASN A 414 2.53 27.01 -23.99
CA ASN A 414 2.86 28.35 -24.48
C ASN A 414 1.66 29.33 -24.61
N ALA A 415 0.62 29.18 -23.78
CA ALA A 415 -0.61 29.95 -23.91
C ALA A 415 -1.53 29.78 -22.70
N ALA A 416 -2.39 30.77 -22.49
CA ALA A 416 -3.46 30.68 -21.51
C ALA A 416 -4.43 29.55 -21.87
N SER A 417 -4.59 28.60 -20.95
CA SER A 417 -5.38 27.39 -21.17
C SER A 417 -6.10 27.00 -19.88
N ASP A 418 -7.27 26.39 -20.02
CA ASP A 418 -8.14 26.06 -18.90
C ASP A 418 -8.93 24.79 -19.20
N VAL A 419 -8.64 23.73 -18.43
CA VAL A 419 -9.27 22.42 -18.61
C VAL A 419 -9.71 21.83 -17.27
N THR A 420 -10.78 21.05 -17.29
CA THR A 420 -11.28 20.31 -16.13
C THR A 420 -11.43 18.84 -16.47
N PHE A 421 -10.81 17.97 -15.67
CA PHE A 421 -10.95 16.52 -15.78
C PHE A 421 -12.17 16.04 -15.00
N ALA A 422 -12.90 15.10 -15.57
CA ALA A 422 -13.97 14.37 -14.92
C ALA A 422 -13.62 12.87 -14.92
N PHE A 423 -13.30 12.35 -13.73
CA PHE A 423 -12.98 10.94 -13.51
C PHE A 423 -14.16 10.13 -12.96
N THR A 424 -15.32 10.75 -12.76
CA THR A 424 -16.49 10.10 -12.17
C THR A 424 -17.63 10.01 -13.17
N GLU A 425 -18.39 8.93 -13.10
CA GLU A 425 -19.58 8.69 -13.93
C GLU A 425 -20.62 9.79 -13.81
N ALA A 426 -20.75 10.39 -12.63
CA ALA A 426 -21.69 11.48 -12.38
C ALA A 426 -21.27 12.81 -13.02
N ASP A 427 -19.97 12.98 -13.28
CA ASP A 427 -19.40 14.21 -13.83
C ASP A 427 -19.14 14.13 -15.34
N TRP A 428 -19.37 12.96 -15.95
CA TRP A 428 -19.14 12.78 -17.39
C TRP A 428 -20.20 13.47 -18.23
N ALA A 429 -19.73 14.23 -19.21
CA ALA A 429 -20.57 14.91 -20.19
C ALA A 429 -21.22 13.95 -21.21
N ALA A 430 -20.88 12.65 -21.18
CA ALA A 430 -21.41 11.62 -22.08
C ALA A 430 -21.37 10.23 -21.41
N PRO A 431 -22.20 9.26 -21.87
CA PRO A 431 -22.19 7.91 -21.31
C PRO A 431 -20.90 7.16 -21.62
N VAL A 432 -20.53 6.27 -20.71
CA VAL A 432 -19.33 5.41 -20.82
C VAL A 432 -19.52 4.29 -21.84
N PRO A 433 -18.49 3.97 -22.65
CA PRO A 433 -18.52 2.77 -23.49
C PRO A 433 -18.73 1.50 -22.65
N LYS A 434 -19.54 0.58 -23.16
CA LYS A 434 -19.81 -0.69 -22.48
C LYS A 434 -18.50 -1.43 -22.17
N GLY A 435 -18.33 -1.83 -20.91
CA GLY A 435 -17.15 -2.56 -20.45
C GLY A 435 -15.98 -1.69 -19.98
N PHE A 436 -16.09 -0.37 -20.13
CA PHE A 436 -15.14 0.59 -19.55
C PHE A 436 -15.67 1.09 -18.22
N LYS A 437 -14.74 1.46 -17.34
CA LYS A 437 -15.05 1.87 -15.97
C LYS A 437 -14.40 3.21 -15.64
N ALA A 438 -14.96 3.92 -14.67
CA ALA A 438 -14.30 5.08 -14.08
C ALA A 438 -12.94 4.67 -13.49
N LEU A 439 -11.91 5.49 -13.66
CA LEU A 439 -10.63 5.29 -13.00
C LEU A 439 -10.81 5.59 -11.50
N CYS A 440 -10.87 4.57 -10.66
CA CYS A 440 -10.97 4.71 -9.21
C CYS A 440 -10.43 3.45 -8.54
N THR A 441 -10.07 3.57 -7.26
CA THR A 441 -9.51 2.43 -6.51
C THR A 441 -10.44 1.22 -6.43
N ALA A 442 -11.77 1.40 -6.44
CA ALA A 442 -12.72 0.29 -6.47
C ALA A 442 -12.70 -0.53 -7.78
N HIS A 443 -12.26 0.08 -8.89
CA HIS A 443 -12.20 -0.56 -10.21
C HIS A 443 -10.80 -1.06 -10.56
N MET A 444 -9.82 -0.85 -9.70
CA MET A 444 -8.46 -1.34 -9.88
C MET A 444 -8.32 -2.79 -9.42
N PRO A 445 -7.38 -3.56 -10.01
CA PRO A 445 -6.96 -4.83 -9.46
C PRO A 445 -6.57 -4.64 -8.00
N LYS A 446 -7.23 -5.40 -7.12
CA LYS A 446 -6.95 -5.37 -5.69
C LYS A 446 -5.58 -6.02 -5.48
N VAL A 447 -4.56 -5.20 -5.24
CA VAL A 447 -3.28 -5.68 -4.73
C VAL A 447 -3.46 -5.84 -3.23
N GLY A 448 -3.46 -7.08 -2.73
CA GLY A 448 -3.36 -7.31 -1.30
C GLY A 448 -2.01 -6.80 -0.79
N LEU A 449 -2.01 -5.89 0.19
CA LEU A 449 -0.82 -5.43 0.93
C LEU A 449 -1.27 -5.35 2.41
N LEU A 450 -0.58 -5.81 3.46
CA LEU A 450 0.85 -5.89 3.78
C LEU A 450 1.35 -7.30 4.23
N PRO A 451 2.67 -7.45 4.49
CA PRO A 451 3.30 -8.61 5.15
C PRO A 451 3.04 -8.70 6.66
N LYS A 452 2.54 -7.64 7.32
CA LYS A 452 2.14 -7.73 8.73
C LYS A 452 0.88 -8.60 8.81
N GLY A 453 1.02 -9.78 9.41
CA GLY A 453 -0.04 -10.79 9.44
C GLY A 453 0.16 -11.95 8.45
N GLN A 454 1.24 -12.02 7.68
CA GLN A 454 1.52 -13.15 6.77
C GLN A 454 2.95 -13.70 6.89
N ILE A 455 3.93 -12.87 7.22
CA ILE A 455 5.32 -13.27 7.47
C ILE A 455 5.89 -12.51 8.66
N ALA A 456 6.71 -13.20 9.45
CA ALA A 456 7.54 -12.61 10.49
C ALA A 456 8.90 -13.30 10.49
N GLN A 457 9.94 -12.55 10.86
CA GLN A 457 11.28 -13.07 11.08
C GLN A 457 11.82 -12.46 12.37
N GLY A 458 12.67 -13.19 13.08
CA GLY A 458 13.16 -12.72 14.36
C GLY A 458 14.21 -13.64 14.97
N SER A 459 14.61 -13.29 16.19
CA SER A 459 15.51 -14.09 17.00
C SER A 459 15.00 -14.13 18.44
N TYR A 460 15.31 -15.20 19.16
CA TYR A 460 15.10 -15.31 20.60
C TYR A 460 16.24 -16.09 21.25
N ASP A 461 16.50 -15.81 22.52
CA ASP A 461 17.45 -16.60 23.30
C ASP A 461 16.70 -17.71 24.02
N GLY A 462 17.14 -18.95 23.81
CA GLY A 462 16.55 -20.08 24.51
C GLY A 462 16.85 -20.01 26.00
N ASN A 463 15.88 -20.38 26.83
CA ASN A 463 15.97 -20.28 28.29
C ASN A 463 16.00 -21.65 28.99
N GLY A 464 15.91 -22.75 28.23
CA GLY A 464 15.87 -24.11 28.78
C GLY A 464 14.67 -24.41 29.68
N THR A 465 13.60 -23.61 29.59
CA THR A 465 12.32 -23.76 30.30
C THR A 465 11.18 -23.50 29.33
N ASN A 466 9.97 -23.16 29.78
CA ASN A 466 8.93 -22.72 28.85
C ASN A 466 9.26 -21.30 28.35
N LEU A 467 9.12 -21.08 27.04
CA LEU A 467 9.41 -19.81 26.38
C LEU A 467 8.27 -19.47 25.43
N GLN A 468 7.72 -18.27 25.55
CA GLN A 468 6.74 -17.75 24.60
C GLN A 468 7.42 -16.73 23.68
N VAL A 469 7.28 -16.92 22.38
CA VAL A 469 7.74 -15.98 21.36
C VAL A 469 6.51 -15.28 20.80
N THR A 470 6.36 -13.98 21.09
CA THR A 470 5.18 -13.17 20.74
C THR A 470 5.53 -12.03 19.77
N GLY A 471 4.54 -11.26 19.34
CA GLY A 471 4.72 -10.07 18.48
C GLY A 471 4.68 -10.36 16.98
N LEU A 472 4.26 -11.55 16.56
CA LEU A 472 4.16 -11.93 15.15
C LEU A 472 2.92 -11.29 14.48
N GLY A 473 1.87 -11.02 15.24
CA GLY A 473 0.57 -10.51 14.76
C GLY A 473 -0.30 -11.57 14.08
N PHE A 474 0.11 -12.84 14.12
CA PHE A 474 -0.63 -13.97 13.56
C PHE A 474 -0.19 -15.31 14.17
N PRO A 475 -1.06 -16.34 14.12
CA PRO A 475 -0.66 -17.72 14.37
C PRO A 475 0.15 -18.26 13.18
N PRO A 476 1.41 -18.71 13.39
CA PRO A 476 2.22 -19.27 12.33
C PRO A 476 1.57 -20.51 11.74
N GLY A 477 1.52 -20.55 10.40
CA GLY A 477 1.18 -21.74 9.65
C GLY A 477 2.38 -22.68 9.57
N LEU A 478 3.55 -22.12 9.22
CA LEU A 478 4.81 -22.80 9.00
C LEU A 478 5.94 -22.02 9.69
N LEU A 479 6.81 -22.72 10.41
CA LEU A 479 7.97 -22.17 11.11
C LEU A 479 9.23 -22.88 10.66
N PHE A 480 10.25 -22.09 10.35
CA PHE A 480 11.63 -22.51 10.19
C PHE A 480 12.41 -21.93 11.37
N ILE A 481 13.02 -22.78 12.19
CA ILE A 481 13.79 -22.37 13.36
C ILE A 481 15.20 -22.91 13.26
N LYS A 482 16.19 -22.04 13.49
CA LYS A 482 17.61 -22.37 13.48
C LYS A 482 18.26 -21.96 14.78
N LYS A 483 18.82 -22.95 15.45
CA LYS A 483 19.78 -22.72 16.53
C LYS A 483 21.09 -22.17 15.95
N ASP A 484 21.56 -21.05 16.48
CA ASP A 484 22.81 -20.41 16.03
C ASP A 484 24.04 -21.08 16.66
N GLN A 485 24.27 -22.34 16.25
CA GLN A 485 25.41 -23.18 16.61
C GLN A 485 25.76 -24.13 15.45
N PRO A 486 27.02 -24.59 15.35
CA PRO A 486 27.38 -25.63 14.40
C PRO A 486 26.67 -26.95 14.73
N SER A 487 26.61 -27.84 13.73
CA SER A 487 25.95 -29.16 13.84
C SER A 487 24.47 -29.09 14.24
N SER A 488 23.78 -27.98 13.91
CA SER A 488 22.36 -27.78 14.21
C SER A 488 21.59 -27.47 12.93
N SER A 489 20.73 -28.37 12.48
CA SER A 489 19.92 -28.15 11.28
C SER A 489 18.76 -27.18 11.51
N TRP A 490 18.17 -26.67 10.43
CA TRP A 490 16.88 -25.98 10.57
C TRP A 490 15.77 -26.99 10.82
N GLN A 491 14.91 -26.62 11.75
CA GLN A 491 13.74 -27.39 12.11
C GLN A 491 12.50 -26.77 11.47
N VAL A 492 11.75 -27.61 10.75
CA VAL A 492 10.56 -27.23 10.01
C VAL A 492 9.32 -27.85 10.67
N VAL A 493 8.55 -26.98 11.31
CA VAL A 493 7.34 -27.34 12.06
C VAL A 493 6.15 -26.54 11.54
N ASP A 494 4.96 -27.13 11.53
CA ASP A 494 3.76 -26.45 11.03
C ASP A 494 2.47 -26.87 11.73
N SER A 495 1.49 -25.98 11.64
CA SER A 495 0.16 -26.15 12.25
C SER A 495 -0.69 -27.22 11.58
N LEU A 496 -0.35 -27.62 10.33
CA LEU A 496 -1.08 -28.65 9.59
C LEU A 496 -0.79 -30.04 10.16
N ARG A 497 0.48 -30.33 10.45
CA ARG A 497 0.93 -31.61 11.04
C ARG A 497 0.89 -31.59 12.58
N GLY A 498 0.83 -30.40 13.16
CA GLY A 498 0.78 -30.17 14.60
C GLY A 498 2.15 -29.91 15.21
N PRO A 499 2.19 -29.37 16.44
CA PRO A 499 3.42 -28.83 17.04
C PRO A 499 4.47 -29.90 17.37
N GLY A 500 4.07 -31.17 17.43
CA GLY A 500 4.99 -32.27 17.74
C GLY A 500 5.73 -32.87 16.54
N LYS A 501 5.48 -32.39 15.31
CA LYS A 501 6.04 -32.98 14.08
C LYS A 501 7.10 -32.08 13.46
N GLU A 502 8.27 -32.66 13.21
CA GLU A 502 9.45 -31.91 12.82
C GLU A 502 10.17 -32.58 11.65
N LEU A 503 10.63 -31.75 10.72
CA LEU A 503 11.50 -32.15 9.61
C LEU A 503 12.78 -31.31 9.63
N ASP A 504 13.89 -31.93 9.24
CA ASP A 504 15.19 -31.30 9.09
C ASP A 504 15.41 -30.89 7.62
N SER A 505 15.63 -29.61 7.36
CA SER A 505 15.80 -29.06 6.01
C SER A 505 17.10 -29.48 5.31
N SER A 506 18.10 -29.94 6.07
CA SER A 506 19.42 -30.36 5.58
C SER A 506 19.58 -31.89 5.50
N SER A 507 18.47 -32.62 5.67
CA SER A 507 18.48 -34.08 5.76
C SER A 507 17.41 -34.74 4.88
N THR A 508 17.73 -35.94 4.40
CA THR A 508 16.77 -36.82 3.72
C THR A 508 15.94 -37.67 4.68
N ALA A 509 16.22 -37.60 5.98
CA ALA A 509 15.54 -38.38 7.00
C ALA A 509 14.01 -38.15 7.01
N ALA A 510 13.28 -39.15 7.48
CA ALA A 510 11.84 -39.08 7.69
C ALA A 510 11.49 -38.09 8.82
N GLU A 511 10.21 -37.72 8.90
CA GLU A 511 9.63 -36.90 9.96
C GLU A 511 9.89 -37.52 11.33
N THR A 512 10.29 -36.67 12.27
CA THR A 512 10.47 -37.06 13.67
C THR A 512 9.38 -36.45 14.54
N THR A 513 9.28 -36.93 15.78
CA THR A 513 8.37 -36.38 16.78
C THR A 513 9.18 -35.82 17.93
N HIS A 514 9.13 -34.50 18.12
CA HIS A 514 9.75 -33.79 19.24
C HIS A 514 8.72 -32.95 19.98
N GLY A 515 8.90 -32.79 21.29
CA GLY A 515 7.94 -32.08 22.15
C GLY A 515 8.29 -30.63 22.42
N GLU A 516 9.24 -30.03 21.69
CA GLU A 516 9.76 -28.69 22.01
C GLU A 516 8.82 -27.56 21.64
N LEU A 517 8.11 -27.68 20.53
CA LEU A 517 7.02 -26.75 20.21
C LEU A 517 5.74 -27.25 20.89
N VAL A 518 5.10 -26.36 21.66
CA VAL A 518 3.90 -26.66 22.44
C VAL A 518 2.65 -26.19 21.69
N SER A 519 2.69 -24.98 21.14
CA SER A 519 1.53 -24.39 20.45
C SER A 519 1.91 -23.33 19.42
N PHE A 520 1.03 -23.21 18.41
CA PHE A 520 0.97 -22.06 17.50
C PHE A 520 -0.07 -21.09 18.07
N ASP A 521 0.38 -19.97 18.62
CA ASP A 521 -0.43 -19.03 19.37
C ASP A 521 -0.93 -17.89 18.47
N ALA A 522 -2.00 -17.20 18.85
CA ALA A 522 -2.59 -16.14 18.00
C ALA A 522 -1.62 -15.01 17.60
N ASP A 523 -0.56 -14.79 18.39
CA ASP A 523 0.47 -13.77 18.18
C ASP A 523 1.89 -14.36 18.15
N GLY A 524 2.03 -15.68 17.92
CA GLY A 524 3.34 -16.30 18.17
C GLY A 524 3.36 -17.81 18.27
N PHE A 525 4.28 -18.31 19.07
CA PHE A 525 4.40 -19.73 19.40
C PHE A 525 5.01 -19.92 20.78
N THR A 526 4.66 -21.05 21.42
CA THR A 526 5.16 -21.42 22.74
C THR A 526 6.05 -22.65 22.63
N LEU A 527 7.23 -22.58 23.23
CA LEU A 527 8.24 -23.63 23.32
C LEU A 527 8.38 -24.15 24.75
N THR A 528 8.91 -25.36 24.88
CA THR A 528 9.39 -25.97 26.12
C THR A 528 10.84 -26.45 25.94
N HIS A 529 11.38 -27.23 26.88
CA HIS A 529 12.79 -27.65 26.93
C HIS A 529 13.05 -29.09 26.40
N ALA A 530 12.07 -29.75 25.80
CA ALA A 530 12.17 -31.17 25.46
C ALA A 530 13.06 -31.47 24.22
N GLY A 531 14.37 -31.16 24.23
CA GLY A 531 15.28 -31.54 23.12
C GLY A 531 16.51 -30.65 22.89
N GLY A 532 16.51 -29.39 23.33
CA GLY A 532 17.57 -28.41 23.11
C GLY A 532 17.78 -27.95 21.66
N TYR A 533 16.85 -28.19 20.72
CA TYR A 533 16.96 -27.78 19.31
C TYR A 533 16.27 -26.45 19.04
N LEU A 534 15.09 -26.24 19.63
CA LEU A 534 14.31 -25.02 19.49
C LEU A 534 14.49 -24.07 20.68
N ASN A 535 14.94 -24.56 21.85
CA ASN A 535 15.00 -23.74 23.07
C ASN A 535 16.18 -24.10 23.99
N ALA A 536 17.38 -24.21 23.40
CA ALA A 536 18.61 -24.42 24.18
C ALA A 536 18.93 -23.21 25.07
N ASN A 537 19.18 -23.47 26.36
CA ASN A 537 19.49 -22.42 27.34
C ASN A 537 20.74 -21.61 26.96
N GLY A 538 20.60 -20.28 26.93
CA GLY A 538 21.68 -19.33 26.63
C GLY A 538 22.12 -19.31 25.17
N VAL A 539 21.33 -19.87 24.24
CA VAL A 539 21.65 -19.93 22.81
C VAL A 539 20.63 -19.12 22.01
N THR A 540 21.12 -18.28 21.10
CA THR A 540 20.27 -17.55 20.14
C THR A 540 19.69 -18.52 19.10
N HIS A 541 18.41 -18.36 18.81
CA HIS A 541 17.71 -19.06 17.73
C HIS A 541 17.12 -18.01 16.79
N HIS A 542 17.25 -18.23 15.49
CA HIS A 542 16.65 -17.42 14.44
C HIS A 542 15.42 -18.12 13.89
N PHE A 543 14.39 -17.37 13.53
CA PHE A 543 13.19 -17.94 12.94
C PHE A 543 12.68 -17.17 11.73
N LEU A 544 12.02 -17.92 10.85
CA LEU A 544 11.12 -17.43 9.81
C LEU A 544 9.74 -18.06 10.05
N ALA A 545 8.74 -17.22 10.23
CA ALA A 545 7.35 -17.61 10.44
C ALA A 545 6.50 -17.16 9.26
N LEU A 546 5.75 -18.08 8.67
CA LEU A 546 4.81 -17.84 7.59
C LEU A 546 3.41 -18.22 8.05
N LYS A 547 2.43 -17.34 7.82
CA LYS A 547 1.02 -17.68 8.01
C LYS A 547 0.57 -18.50 6.81
N PHE A 548 -0.23 -19.53 7.06
CA PHE A 548 -0.99 -20.15 5.98
C PHE A 548 -2.05 -19.18 5.44
N GLY A 549 -1.94 -18.86 4.17
CA GLY A 549 -2.71 -17.80 3.52
C GLY A 549 -2.20 -17.51 2.10
N PRO A 550 -2.35 -16.27 1.62
CA PRO A 550 -2.01 -15.92 0.23
C PRO A 550 -0.53 -16.00 -0.13
N VAL A 551 0.39 -16.01 0.85
CA VAL A 551 1.85 -16.07 0.57
C VAL A 551 2.42 -17.49 0.67
N CYS A 552 1.73 -18.38 1.38
CA CYS A 552 2.20 -19.74 1.66
C CYS A 552 1.01 -20.62 2.05
N GLN A 553 0.93 -21.81 1.49
CA GLN A 553 0.04 -22.88 1.97
C GLN A 553 0.81 -24.20 2.03
N ALA A 554 0.28 -25.16 2.77
CA ALA A 554 0.78 -26.52 2.74
C ALA A 554 -0.38 -27.54 2.74
N VAL A 555 -0.11 -28.72 2.20
CA VAL A 555 -1.00 -29.88 2.24
C VAL A 555 -0.21 -31.15 2.48
N THR A 556 -0.88 -32.18 2.98
CA THR A 556 -0.32 -33.53 3.09
C THR A 556 -1.07 -34.47 2.16
N TYR A 557 -0.36 -35.42 1.56
CA TYR A 557 -0.96 -36.48 0.75
C TYR A 557 -0.17 -37.77 0.92
N THR A 558 -0.82 -38.90 0.66
CA THR A 558 -0.18 -40.21 0.60
C THR A 558 -0.08 -40.59 -0.87
N GLY A 559 1.13 -40.95 -1.30
CA GLY A 559 1.36 -41.40 -2.67
C GLY A 559 0.61 -42.70 -2.93
N ASP A 560 -0.02 -42.79 -4.09
CA ASP A 560 -0.83 -43.94 -4.51
C ASP A 560 -0.07 -44.91 -5.43
N GLY A 561 1.15 -44.56 -5.85
CA GLY A 561 1.98 -45.38 -6.75
C GLY A 561 1.56 -45.33 -8.21
N ALA A 562 0.54 -44.56 -8.57
CA ALA A 562 0.16 -44.33 -9.94
C ALA A 562 1.22 -43.51 -10.69
N ALA A 563 1.14 -43.48 -12.02
CA ALA A 563 2.06 -42.70 -12.84
C ALA A 563 2.03 -41.21 -12.45
N SER A 564 0.85 -40.69 -12.13
CA SER A 564 0.63 -39.35 -11.60
C SER A 564 -0.49 -39.33 -10.56
N GLN A 565 -0.48 -38.30 -9.73
CA GLN A 565 -1.52 -38.01 -8.74
C GLN A 565 -1.78 -36.50 -8.71
N THR A 566 -3.05 -36.10 -8.82
CA THR A 566 -3.49 -34.72 -8.63
C THR A 566 -3.59 -34.41 -7.15
N VAL A 567 -2.79 -33.46 -6.65
CA VAL A 567 -2.81 -33.01 -5.26
C VAL A 567 -3.37 -31.59 -5.19
N HIS A 568 -4.56 -31.46 -4.61
CA HIS A 568 -5.23 -30.17 -4.43
C HIS A 568 -4.56 -29.32 -3.35
N HIS A 569 -4.50 -28.00 -3.56
CA HIS A 569 -3.96 -27.05 -2.57
C HIS A 569 -4.89 -25.85 -2.35
N PRO A 570 -4.91 -25.27 -1.13
CA PRO A 570 -5.83 -24.19 -0.77
C PRO A 570 -5.26 -22.78 -1.06
N LEU A 571 -4.27 -22.66 -1.95
CA LEU A 571 -3.53 -21.40 -2.17
C LEU A 571 -4.39 -20.27 -2.71
N GLY A 572 -5.37 -20.59 -3.57
CA GLY A 572 -6.21 -19.59 -4.24
C GLY A 572 -5.48 -18.78 -5.31
N ASP A 573 -4.25 -19.19 -5.66
CA ASP A 573 -3.45 -18.66 -6.76
C ASP A 573 -2.55 -19.78 -7.32
N ILE A 574 -1.93 -19.56 -8.48
CA ILE A 574 -1.02 -20.52 -9.12
C ILE A 574 0.32 -20.52 -8.37
N PRO A 575 0.79 -21.69 -7.88
CA PRO A 575 2.10 -21.81 -7.25
C PRO A 575 3.24 -21.40 -8.21
N ALA A 576 4.09 -20.48 -7.75
CA ALA A 576 5.36 -20.12 -8.38
C ALA A 576 6.53 -20.96 -7.83
N LEU A 577 6.38 -21.51 -6.62
CA LEU A 577 7.30 -22.44 -5.98
C LEU A 577 6.50 -23.58 -5.34
N VAL A 578 6.94 -24.81 -5.57
CA VAL A 578 6.43 -26.02 -4.94
C VAL A 578 7.60 -26.74 -4.27
N ILE A 579 7.46 -27.07 -2.99
CA ILE A 579 8.44 -27.85 -2.22
C ILE A 579 7.76 -29.11 -1.71
N VAL A 580 8.34 -30.27 -1.94
CA VAL A 580 7.78 -31.56 -1.52
C VAL A 580 8.82 -32.37 -0.74
N LYS A 581 8.41 -32.90 0.41
CA LYS A 581 9.26 -33.72 1.29
C LYS A 581 8.54 -35.01 1.72
N PRO A 582 9.13 -36.21 1.53
CA PRO A 582 8.65 -37.43 2.14
C PRO A 582 8.74 -37.36 3.67
N ARG A 583 7.69 -37.85 4.36
CA ARG A 583 7.52 -37.78 5.81
C ARG A 583 7.70 -39.12 6.49
N ASN A 584 7.33 -40.23 5.86
CA ASN A 584 7.49 -41.59 6.42
C ASN A 584 8.52 -42.44 5.62
N GLY A 585 9.28 -41.80 4.73
CA GLY A 585 10.32 -42.40 3.91
C GLY A 585 11.57 -41.54 3.85
N ILE A 586 12.66 -42.09 3.29
CA ILE A 586 13.92 -41.38 3.07
C ILE A 586 13.88 -40.71 1.70
N GLY A 587 14.10 -39.40 1.66
CA GLY A 587 14.17 -38.64 0.41
C GLY A 587 14.36 -37.14 0.62
N SER A 588 14.89 -36.49 -0.41
CA SER A 588 15.23 -35.06 -0.42
C SER A 588 14.02 -34.13 -0.36
N TRP A 589 14.30 -32.84 -0.17
CA TRP A 589 13.34 -31.76 -0.26
C TRP A 589 13.29 -31.25 -1.70
N TYR A 590 12.41 -31.83 -2.51
CA TYR A 590 12.31 -31.50 -3.94
C TYR A 590 11.63 -30.15 -4.14
N CYS A 591 12.29 -29.25 -4.85
CA CYS A 591 11.82 -27.91 -5.15
C CYS A 591 11.60 -27.74 -6.65
N TRP A 592 10.46 -27.16 -7.02
CA TRP A 592 10.13 -26.79 -8.39
C TRP A 592 9.68 -25.34 -8.49
N THR A 593 10.09 -24.65 -9.57
CA THR A 593 9.61 -23.31 -9.92
C THR A 593 9.63 -23.10 -11.43
N ASN A 594 8.67 -22.36 -11.98
CA ASN A 594 8.69 -21.97 -13.39
C ASN A 594 9.62 -20.78 -13.70
N ASN A 595 10.24 -20.18 -12.69
CA ASN A 595 10.93 -18.90 -12.86
C ASN A 595 12.38 -19.01 -13.35
N ILE A 596 13.02 -20.19 -13.32
CA ILE A 596 14.44 -20.39 -13.71
C ILE A 596 14.60 -21.28 -14.96
N GLY A 597 13.63 -21.25 -15.88
CA GLY A 597 13.70 -22.05 -17.11
C GLY A 597 13.56 -23.55 -16.87
N MET A 598 12.98 -23.97 -15.74
CA MET A 598 12.66 -25.38 -15.49
C MET A 598 11.57 -25.80 -16.48
N SER A 599 11.97 -26.59 -17.48
CA SER A 599 11.02 -27.14 -18.44
C SER A 599 10.07 -28.09 -17.71
N LEU A 600 8.77 -27.89 -17.91
CA LEU A 600 7.74 -28.81 -17.42
C LEU A 600 7.97 -30.23 -17.98
N ALA A 601 8.56 -30.36 -19.17
CA ALA A 601 8.63 -31.61 -19.93
C ALA A 601 9.74 -32.58 -19.50
N ALA A 602 10.71 -32.19 -18.67
CA ALA A 602 11.73 -33.11 -18.16
C ALA A 602 12.49 -32.57 -16.94
N GLY A 603 12.69 -33.44 -15.94
CA GLY A 603 13.96 -33.66 -15.23
C GLY A 603 14.55 -32.58 -14.33
N HIS A 604 13.97 -31.38 -14.31
CA HIS A 604 14.54 -30.24 -13.63
C HIS A 604 13.95 -30.09 -12.23
N TYR A 605 14.80 -30.15 -11.21
CA TYR A 605 14.44 -29.83 -9.84
C TYR A 605 15.64 -29.21 -9.10
N LEU A 606 15.34 -28.46 -8.05
CA LEU A 606 16.32 -28.10 -7.02
C LEU A 606 16.06 -28.96 -5.79
N ALA A 607 17.04 -29.13 -4.93
CA ALA A 607 16.86 -29.79 -3.64
C ALA A 607 17.21 -28.82 -2.51
N LEU A 608 16.31 -28.62 -1.54
CA LEU A 608 16.56 -27.72 -0.41
C LEU A 608 17.67 -28.24 0.51
N ASP A 609 17.90 -29.55 0.55
CA ASP A 609 18.91 -30.22 1.38
C ASP A 609 20.29 -30.33 0.72
N LEU A 610 20.49 -29.82 -0.51
CA LEU A 610 21.73 -30.01 -1.26
C LEU A 610 22.29 -28.70 -1.84
N PRO A 611 23.63 -28.59 -2.00
CA PRO A 611 24.26 -27.44 -2.65
C PRO A 611 24.14 -27.48 -4.18
N ASN A 612 23.81 -28.63 -4.77
CA ASN A 612 23.76 -28.82 -6.21
C ASN A 612 22.91 -27.77 -6.92
N GLY A 613 23.37 -27.30 -8.09
CA GLY A 613 22.55 -26.50 -9.00
C GLY A 613 21.33 -27.29 -9.51
N LEU A 614 20.66 -26.76 -10.52
CA LEU A 614 19.53 -27.40 -11.18
C LEU A 614 19.93 -28.80 -11.64
N PHE A 615 19.28 -29.80 -11.08
CA PHE A 615 19.36 -31.17 -11.55
C PHE A 615 18.74 -31.23 -12.96
N THR A 616 19.33 -32.03 -13.86
CA THR A 616 18.88 -32.17 -15.26
C THR A 616 18.58 -33.64 -15.61
N ASP A 617 18.63 -34.51 -14.61
CA ASP A 617 18.74 -35.97 -14.69
C ASP A 617 17.40 -36.71 -14.53
N GLY A 618 16.31 -36.11 -15.02
CA GLY A 618 15.17 -36.90 -15.51
C GLY A 618 14.04 -37.22 -14.54
N LEU A 619 14.03 -36.66 -13.32
CA LEU A 619 12.84 -36.71 -12.46
C LEU A 619 11.75 -35.76 -12.97
N ASN A 620 10.67 -36.33 -13.51
CA ASN A 620 9.56 -35.56 -14.07
C ASN A 620 8.49 -35.29 -13.02
N ILE A 621 8.81 -34.53 -11.96
CA ILE A 621 7.94 -34.35 -10.78
C ILE A 621 6.56 -33.74 -11.08
N HIS A 622 6.38 -33.10 -12.24
CA HIS A 622 5.10 -32.52 -12.69
C HIS A 622 4.57 -33.03 -14.03
N GLY A 623 5.26 -33.98 -14.69
CA GLY A 623 4.72 -34.63 -15.88
C GLY A 623 4.53 -33.77 -17.14
N GLY A 624 5.13 -32.59 -17.25
CA GLY A 624 4.77 -31.63 -18.30
C GLY A 624 3.60 -30.71 -17.95
N GLN A 625 3.00 -30.84 -16.77
CA GLN A 625 1.81 -30.07 -16.38
C GLN A 625 2.19 -28.93 -15.42
N ALA A 626 1.83 -27.70 -15.77
CA ALA A 626 2.00 -26.58 -14.84
C ALA A 626 1.03 -26.73 -13.66
N PRO A 627 1.42 -26.31 -12.44
CA PRO A 627 0.47 -26.08 -11.36
C PRO A 627 -0.67 -25.18 -11.82
N THR A 628 -1.86 -25.43 -11.25
CA THR A 628 -3.05 -24.61 -11.46
C THR A 628 -3.39 -23.85 -10.18
N VAL A 629 -4.49 -23.08 -10.20
CA VAL A 629 -4.99 -22.42 -8.98
C VAL A 629 -5.49 -23.44 -7.94
N GLU A 630 -5.91 -24.64 -8.38
CA GLU A 630 -6.59 -25.62 -7.55
C GLU A 630 -5.73 -26.82 -7.17
N ALA A 631 -4.74 -27.18 -8.00
CA ALA A 631 -3.98 -28.41 -7.84
C ALA A 631 -2.59 -28.38 -8.49
N VAL A 632 -1.73 -29.24 -7.96
CA VAL A 632 -0.44 -29.62 -8.52
C VAL A 632 -0.51 -31.09 -8.94
N GLU A 633 -0.11 -31.39 -10.18
CA GLU A 633 0.07 -32.76 -10.63
C GLU A 633 1.46 -33.25 -10.19
N ILE A 634 1.52 -34.41 -9.52
CA ILE A 634 2.73 -34.98 -8.95
C ILE A 634 3.01 -36.37 -9.56
N PHE A 635 4.28 -36.68 -9.79
CA PHE A 635 4.77 -37.93 -10.38
C PHE A 635 5.86 -38.57 -9.52
N ALA A 636 6.30 -39.78 -9.87
CA ALA A 636 7.48 -40.40 -9.24
C ALA A 636 8.72 -39.47 -9.28
N PRO A 637 9.51 -39.39 -8.19
CA PRO A 637 9.47 -40.23 -6.98
C PRO A 637 8.56 -39.66 -5.88
N LEU A 638 7.80 -38.60 -6.17
CA LEU A 638 6.92 -37.93 -5.21
C LEU A 638 5.53 -38.56 -5.10
N ASN A 639 5.26 -39.64 -5.84
CA ASN A 639 4.02 -40.41 -5.77
C ASN A 639 4.28 -41.90 -5.47
N GLN A 640 5.14 -42.23 -4.50
CA GLN A 640 5.40 -43.62 -4.13
C GLN A 640 4.26 -44.18 -3.27
N ALA A 641 3.78 -45.39 -3.60
CA ALA A 641 2.68 -46.03 -2.89
C ALA A 641 2.93 -46.14 -1.38
N GLY A 642 2.05 -45.57 -0.57
CA GLY A 642 2.09 -45.63 0.89
C GLY A 642 3.09 -44.67 1.55
N VAL A 643 3.79 -43.84 0.78
CA VAL A 643 4.66 -42.79 1.33
C VAL A 643 3.82 -41.54 1.59
N ASP A 644 3.93 -40.96 2.79
CA ASP A 644 3.27 -39.71 3.15
C ASP A 644 4.19 -38.53 2.82
N TYR A 645 3.62 -37.46 2.29
CA TYR A 645 4.36 -36.28 1.85
C TYR A 645 3.81 -35.01 2.49
N LEU A 646 4.69 -34.01 2.65
CA LEU A 646 4.34 -32.61 2.87
C LEU A 646 4.60 -31.86 1.56
N MET A 647 3.62 -31.12 1.05
CA MET A 647 3.78 -30.19 -0.06
C MET A 647 3.52 -28.77 0.42
N ILE A 648 4.50 -27.89 0.24
CA ILE A 648 4.42 -26.45 0.50
C ILE A 648 4.33 -25.75 -0.85
N VAL A 649 3.39 -24.82 -0.97
CA VAL A 649 3.17 -24.03 -2.19
C VAL A 649 3.20 -22.54 -1.89
N MET A 650 3.87 -21.78 -2.75
CA MET A 650 3.97 -20.33 -2.65
C MET A 650 3.75 -19.68 -4.03
N PRO A 651 2.95 -18.61 -4.16
CA PRO A 651 2.76 -17.89 -5.40
C PRO A 651 3.73 -16.71 -5.51
N ASN A 652 3.74 -16.05 -6.66
CA ASN A 652 4.26 -14.70 -6.75
C ASN A 652 3.18 -13.71 -6.29
N VAL A 653 3.47 -12.89 -5.30
CA VAL A 653 2.50 -11.94 -4.73
C VAL A 653 3.05 -10.52 -4.90
N PRO A 654 2.51 -9.70 -5.82
CA PRO A 654 3.03 -8.37 -6.10
C PRO A 654 3.20 -7.51 -4.84
N GLY A 655 4.45 -7.12 -4.56
CA GLY A 655 4.80 -6.31 -3.40
C GLY A 655 4.95 -7.07 -2.08
N LEU A 656 4.74 -8.39 -2.04
CA LEU A 656 4.85 -9.22 -0.82
C LEU A 656 5.83 -10.38 -0.97
N LEU A 657 5.78 -11.12 -2.09
CA LEU A 657 6.65 -12.25 -2.38
C LEU A 657 7.04 -12.23 -3.86
N ASP A 658 8.34 -12.15 -4.12
CA ASP A 658 8.94 -12.16 -5.45
C ASP A 658 9.89 -13.36 -5.57
N ILE A 659 9.48 -14.33 -6.38
CA ILE A 659 10.20 -15.55 -6.74
C ILE A 659 10.59 -15.42 -8.21
N ARG A 660 11.90 -15.40 -8.49
CA ARG A 660 12.38 -15.09 -9.85
C ARG A 660 13.77 -15.63 -10.16
N ALA A 661 14.10 -15.70 -11.44
CA ALA A 661 15.48 -15.87 -11.89
C ALA A 661 16.26 -14.56 -11.89
N ARG A 662 17.57 -14.69 -11.66
CA ARG A 662 18.54 -13.62 -11.85
C ARG A 662 19.87 -14.19 -12.34
N THR A 663 20.52 -13.52 -13.28
CA THR A 663 21.93 -13.78 -13.64
C THR A 663 22.82 -12.79 -12.88
N GLY A 664 23.97 -13.26 -12.39
CA GLY A 664 24.97 -12.41 -11.77
C GLY A 664 25.47 -11.33 -12.73
N ALA A 665 25.85 -10.16 -12.22
CA ALA A 665 26.30 -9.05 -13.06
C ALA A 665 27.84 -8.88 -13.07
N GLY A 666 28.56 -9.48 -12.11
CA GLY A 666 29.99 -9.23 -11.88
C GLY A 666 30.31 -7.82 -11.35
N VAL A 667 29.29 -6.96 -11.22
CA VAL A 667 29.36 -5.56 -10.79
C VAL A 667 28.19 -5.27 -9.86
N PRO A 668 28.27 -4.21 -9.04
CA PRO A 668 27.15 -3.83 -8.19
C PRO A 668 25.85 -3.64 -8.98
N GLN A 669 24.76 -4.29 -8.55
CA GLN A 669 23.47 -4.23 -9.23
C GLN A 669 22.30 -4.00 -8.28
N PHE A 670 21.32 -3.25 -8.76
CA PHE A 670 20.03 -3.13 -8.09
C PHE A 670 19.16 -4.30 -8.51
N ALA A 671 19.18 -5.37 -7.72
CA ALA A 671 18.58 -6.63 -8.10
C ALA A 671 17.06 -6.60 -7.97
N TYR A 672 16.50 -5.98 -6.92
CA TYR A 672 15.07 -6.06 -6.56
C TYR A 672 14.33 -4.76 -6.88
N LYS A 673 13.11 -4.83 -7.44
CA LYS A 673 12.21 -3.68 -7.59
C LYS A 673 10.86 -4.04 -6.97
N GLY A 674 10.25 -3.12 -6.21
CA GLY A 674 8.86 -3.29 -5.73
C GLY A 674 8.66 -3.25 -4.22
N GLY A 675 9.71 -3.11 -3.42
CA GLY A 675 9.65 -2.95 -1.96
C GLY A 675 11.01 -3.24 -1.31
N ARG A 676 11.17 -2.91 -0.02
CA ARG A 676 12.37 -3.30 0.75
C ARG A 676 12.30 -4.79 1.08
N PRO A 677 13.35 -5.60 0.83
CA PRO A 677 13.39 -6.97 1.31
C PRO A 677 13.39 -7.05 2.84
N LEU A 678 12.61 -7.99 3.37
CA LEU A 678 12.57 -8.40 4.78
C LEU A 678 13.35 -9.70 5.00
N VAL A 679 13.22 -10.62 4.03
CA VAL A 679 13.92 -11.90 3.96
C VAL A 679 14.29 -12.13 2.51
N GLU A 680 15.49 -12.60 2.27
CA GLU A 680 15.98 -13.01 0.96
C GLU A 680 16.62 -14.38 1.07
N ILE A 681 16.21 -15.28 0.18
CA ILE A 681 16.80 -16.61 0.02
C ILE A 681 17.30 -16.73 -1.41
N ILE A 682 18.55 -17.14 -1.58
CA ILE A 682 19.19 -17.28 -2.89
C ILE A 682 19.69 -18.71 -3.06
N LYS A 683 19.54 -19.23 -4.28
CA LYS A 683 20.12 -20.52 -4.70
C LYS A 683 20.76 -20.42 -6.08
N GLY A 684 21.99 -20.93 -6.23
CA GLY A 684 22.63 -21.10 -7.54
C GLY A 684 21.97 -22.22 -8.34
N THR A 685 21.69 -21.96 -9.62
CA THR A 685 20.92 -22.86 -10.49
C THR A 685 21.75 -23.49 -11.59
N ASN A 686 22.85 -22.89 -12.03
CA ASN A 686 23.75 -23.48 -13.04
C ASN A 686 25.14 -23.86 -12.48
N PHE A 687 25.29 -23.82 -11.15
CA PHE A 687 26.52 -24.17 -10.43
C PHE A 687 26.19 -24.64 -9.01
N SER A 688 27.14 -25.31 -8.36
CA SER A 688 26.99 -25.72 -6.95
C SER A 688 27.09 -24.51 -6.04
N PHE A 689 26.08 -24.32 -5.21
CA PHE A 689 25.92 -23.19 -4.32
C PHE A 689 24.94 -23.53 -3.20
N ASP A 690 25.35 -23.41 -1.95
CA ASP A 690 24.44 -23.59 -0.81
C ASP A 690 23.27 -22.60 -0.88
N TRP A 691 22.14 -22.99 -0.28
CA TRP A 691 21.02 -22.07 -0.09
C TRP A 691 21.48 -21.00 0.90
N HIS A 692 21.41 -19.73 0.56
CA HIS A 692 21.79 -18.65 1.47
C HIS A 692 20.57 -17.82 1.83
N MET A 693 20.37 -17.56 3.12
CA MET A 693 19.29 -16.71 3.61
C MET A 693 19.82 -15.55 4.46
N TRP A 694 19.25 -14.35 4.25
CA TRP A 694 19.43 -13.18 5.10
C TRP A 694 18.10 -12.69 5.63
N THR A 695 18.15 -12.14 6.83
CA THR A 695 17.04 -11.44 7.47
C THR A 695 17.58 -10.24 8.23
N ASP A 696 16.71 -9.27 8.53
CA ASP A 696 17.05 -8.14 9.39
C ASP A 696 17.42 -8.58 10.82
N ALA A 697 16.85 -9.67 11.36
CA ALA A 697 17.17 -10.10 12.72
C ALA A 697 18.58 -10.71 12.84
N MET A 698 19.12 -11.29 11.77
CA MET A 698 20.53 -11.70 11.72
C MET A 698 21.48 -10.53 11.43
N ASN A 699 20.94 -9.42 10.93
CA ASN A 699 21.69 -8.25 10.43
C ASN A 699 21.06 -6.93 10.93
N PRO A 700 21.07 -6.69 12.25
CA PRO A 700 20.37 -5.55 12.85
C PRO A 700 20.94 -4.18 12.48
N ASP A 701 22.17 -4.12 11.95
CA ASP A 701 22.81 -2.89 11.46
C ASP A 701 22.31 -2.47 10.06
N GLY A 702 21.37 -3.23 9.48
CA GLY A 702 20.80 -2.98 8.16
C GLY A 702 21.72 -3.35 7.00
N LYS A 703 22.85 -4.01 7.28
CA LYS A 703 23.76 -4.55 6.27
C LYS A 703 23.71 -6.06 6.31
N TRP A 704 23.18 -6.66 5.27
CA TRP A 704 23.03 -8.12 5.21
C TRP A 704 24.37 -8.77 4.86
N VAL A 705 25.16 -9.01 5.90
CA VAL A 705 26.49 -9.64 5.87
C VAL A 705 26.44 -11.05 6.47
N ASN A 706 25.71 -11.22 7.55
CA ASN A 706 25.49 -12.49 8.23
C ASN A 706 24.41 -13.29 7.51
N LYS A 707 24.74 -14.52 7.14
CA LYS A 707 23.82 -15.45 6.47
C LYS A 707 23.72 -16.75 7.25
N VAL A 708 22.71 -17.51 6.88
CA VAL A 708 22.49 -18.89 7.28
C VAL A 708 22.25 -19.74 6.05
N GLU A 709 22.53 -21.03 6.18
CA GLU A 709 22.41 -22.00 5.10
C GLU A 709 21.32 -23.02 5.44
N PRO A 710 20.13 -22.94 4.81
CA PRO A 710 19.06 -23.92 5.05
C PRO A 710 19.45 -25.38 4.77
N ASN A 711 20.44 -25.61 3.92
CA ASN A 711 20.85 -26.94 3.51
C ASN A 711 22.05 -27.50 4.29
N THR A 712 22.53 -26.80 5.32
CA THR A 712 23.67 -27.24 6.12
C THR A 712 23.36 -27.12 7.61
N THR A 713 24.27 -27.66 8.43
CA THR A 713 24.18 -27.58 9.89
C THR A 713 25.01 -26.44 10.47
N GLU A 714 25.55 -25.56 9.62
CA GLU A 714 26.46 -24.49 10.02
C GLU A 714 25.74 -23.41 10.84
N ALA A 715 26.50 -22.72 11.69
CA ALA A 715 26.02 -21.55 12.42
C ALA A 715 25.80 -20.35 11.49
N VAL A 716 25.32 -19.23 12.03
CA VAL A 716 25.32 -17.95 11.31
C VAL A 716 26.77 -17.58 10.95
N THR A 717 27.02 -17.32 9.67
CA THR A 717 28.35 -16.98 9.17
C THR A 717 28.35 -15.62 8.50
N ALA A 718 29.38 -14.83 8.77
CA ALA A 718 29.60 -13.55 8.11
C ALA A 718 30.19 -13.78 6.71
N LEU A 719 29.56 -13.23 5.68
CA LEU A 719 30.08 -13.23 4.33
C LEU A 719 30.67 -11.85 3.99
N ALA A 720 31.88 -11.61 4.51
CA ALA A 720 32.53 -10.29 4.56
C ALA A 720 32.75 -9.58 3.21
N THR A 721 32.60 -10.26 2.07
CA THR A 721 32.85 -9.71 0.71
C THR A 721 31.58 -9.50 -0.11
N SER A 722 30.38 -9.78 0.43
CA SER A 722 29.10 -9.62 -0.27
C SER A 722 28.05 -8.95 0.61
N GLU A 723 28.16 -7.62 0.71
CA GLU A 723 27.15 -6.81 1.39
C GLU A 723 25.90 -6.69 0.50
N HIS A 724 24.78 -7.25 0.98
CA HIS A 724 23.44 -6.91 0.48
C HIS A 724 22.94 -5.70 1.29
N TYR A 725 22.42 -4.69 0.59
CA TYR A 725 21.86 -3.50 1.21
C TYR A 725 20.37 -3.42 0.92
N PRO A 726 19.50 -3.84 1.85
CA PRO A 726 18.07 -3.61 1.76
C PRO A 726 17.79 -2.11 1.69
N HIS A 727 17.14 -1.67 0.64
CA HIS A 727 16.76 -0.29 0.37
C HIS A 727 15.23 -0.17 0.35
N THR A 728 14.68 1.02 0.58
CA THR A 728 13.22 1.25 0.62
C THR A 728 12.49 0.88 -0.67
N THR A 729 13.22 0.72 -1.78
CA THR A 729 12.70 0.42 -3.13
C THR A 729 13.18 -0.93 -3.69
N GLY A 730 14.00 -1.68 -2.96
CA GLY A 730 14.66 -2.90 -3.45
C GLY A 730 15.83 -3.33 -2.56
N ALA A 731 16.78 -4.11 -3.07
CA ALA A 731 18.08 -4.26 -2.41
C ALA A 731 19.21 -4.13 -3.44
N TYR A 732 20.32 -3.60 -2.96
CA TYR A 732 21.52 -3.37 -3.73
C TYR A 732 22.56 -4.45 -3.40
N LEU A 733 22.98 -5.18 -4.41
CA LEU A 733 24.08 -6.14 -4.32
C LEU A 733 25.37 -5.38 -4.59
N LYS A 734 26.16 -5.09 -3.56
CA LYS A 734 27.38 -4.26 -3.71
C LYS A 734 28.64 -5.08 -3.98
N GLY A 735 28.66 -6.36 -3.60
CA GLY A 735 29.82 -7.23 -3.76
C GLY A 735 30.01 -7.77 -5.17
N THR A 736 31.27 -7.91 -5.59
CA THR A 736 31.72 -8.69 -6.75
C THR A 736 32.04 -10.15 -6.39
N SER A 737 31.59 -10.62 -5.21
CA SER A 737 31.96 -11.95 -4.73
C SER A 737 31.46 -13.05 -5.68
N GLY A 738 32.33 -14.02 -5.96
CA GLY A 738 32.05 -15.21 -6.77
C GLY A 738 30.80 -16.00 -6.36
N ALA A 739 30.27 -15.74 -5.15
CA ALA A 739 29.17 -16.47 -4.56
C ALA A 739 27.78 -15.94 -5.00
N HIS A 740 27.53 -14.62 -5.07
CA HIS A 740 26.14 -14.09 -5.20
C HIS A 740 25.87 -13.23 -6.45
N ASN A 741 26.95 -12.66 -6.98
CA ASN A 741 26.89 -11.67 -8.04
C ASN A 741 28.19 -11.64 -8.88
N GLY A 742 29.04 -12.67 -8.75
CA GLY A 742 30.46 -12.56 -9.09
C GLY A 742 30.82 -12.69 -10.57
N ASN A 743 29.95 -13.24 -11.42
CA ASN A 743 30.18 -13.26 -12.85
C ASN A 743 28.86 -13.21 -13.65
N THR A 744 28.96 -12.92 -14.95
CA THR A 744 27.84 -12.82 -15.89
C THR A 744 27.32 -14.17 -16.42
N SER A 745 27.79 -15.28 -15.85
CA SER A 745 27.44 -16.64 -16.27
C SER A 745 26.86 -17.49 -15.13
N SER A 746 26.66 -16.91 -13.93
CA SER A 746 26.09 -17.61 -12.78
C SER A 746 24.62 -17.24 -12.66
N ASP A 747 23.76 -18.23 -12.67
CA ASP A 747 22.31 -18.06 -12.57
C ASP A 747 21.82 -18.42 -11.17
N TYR A 748 20.81 -17.69 -10.72
CA TYR A 748 20.27 -17.75 -9.38
C TYR A 748 18.74 -17.80 -9.40
N LEU A 749 18.17 -18.51 -8.42
CA LEU A 749 16.81 -18.35 -7.96
C LEU A 749 16.82 -17.42 -6.74
N ASP A 750 16.06 -16.34 -6.81
CA ASP A 750 15.80 -15.48 -5.65
C ASP A 750 14.37 -15.72 -5.16
N ILE A 751 14.21 -15.89 -3.84
CA ILE A 751 12.92 -15.90 -3.14
C ILE A 751 12.97 -14.75 -2.14
N VAL A 752 12.18 -13.70 -2.40
CA VAL A 752 12.28 -12.45 -1.66
C VAL A 752 10.94 -12.06 -1.08
N PHE A 753 10.89 -11.98 0.24
CA PHE A 753 9.76 -11.42 0.95
C PHE A 753 9.98 -9.93 1.16
N LEU A 754 9.01 -9.12 0.73
CA LEU A 754 9.11 -7.66 0.71
C LEU A 754 8.29 -7.03 1.82
N THR A 755 8.65 -5.84 2.28
CA THR A 755 7.89 -5.06 3.28
C THR A 755 6.66 -4.36 2.68
N GLY A 756 6.36 -4.52 1.39
CA GLY A 756 5.40 -3.71 0.64
C GLY A 756 6.03 -2.53 -0.13
N PRO A 757 5.25 -1.81 -0.96
CA PRO A 757 5.73 -0.69 -1.75
C PRO A 757 6.27 0.47 -0.89
N PRO A 758 7.19 1.28 -1.43
CA PRO A 758 7.78 2.41 -0.72
C PRO A 758 6.70 3.45 -0.36
N GLY A 759 6.57 3.79 0.92
CA GLY A 759 5.67 4.86 1.39
C GLY A 759 5.02 4.65 2.74
N GLY A 760 4.97 3.41 3.25
CA GLY A 760 4.60 3.15 4.63
C GLY A 760 5.73 3.58 5.56
N ALA A 761 5.50 4.56 6.42
CA ALA A 761 6.37 4.81 7.57
C ALA A 761 6.25 3.63 8.52
N ASN A 762 6.96 2.54 8.23
CA ASN A 762 7.17 1.37 9.08
C ASN A 762 8.41 0.65 8.52
N ILE A 763 9.59 1.24 8.73
CA ILE A 763 10.78 0.42 8.93
C ILE A 763 10.41 -0.44 10.16
N PRO A 764 10.39 -1.79 10.07
CA PRO A 764 10.33 -2.58 11.30
C PRO A 764 11.49 -2.08 12.17
N PRO A 765 11.28 -1.65 13.42
CA PRO A 765 12.41 -1.63 14.32
C PRO A 765 12.99 -3.04 14.24
N ALA A 766 14.28 -3.17 13.95
CA ALA A 766 15.01 -4.35 14.38
C ALA A 766 14.54 -4.61 15.82
N LEU A 767 14.05 -5.81 16.12
CA LEU A 767 13.79 -6.20 17.51
C LEU A 767 15.07 -5.83 18.27
N ALA A 768 14.96 -4.76 19.06
CA ALA A 768 16.13 -4.13 19.66
C ALA A 768 16.57 -5.03 20.80
N GLY A 769 17.56 -5.88 20.54
CA GLY A 769 18.18 -6.72 21.55
C GLY A 769 17.27 -7.85 22.09
N PRO A 770 17.80 -8.65 23.04
CA PRO A 770 17.09 -9.77 23.62
C PRO A 770 15.76 -9.33 24.24
N VAL A 771 14.69 -10.06 23.91
CA VAL A 771 13.33 -9.83 24.40
C VAL A 771 13.34 -9.90 25.95
N PRO A 772 12.77 -8.91 26.66
CA PRO A 772 12.73 -8.97 28.12
C PRO A 772 11.89 -10.17 28.59
N VAL A 773 12.50 -11.00 29.43
CA VAL A 773 11.85 -12.12 30.12
C VAL A 773 10.83 -11.56 31.10
N SER A 774 9.54 -11.82 30.90
CA SER A 774 8.56 -11.66 31.98
C SER A 774 8.75 -12.84 32.94
N THR A 775 9.48 -12.62 34.02
CA THR A 775 9.53 -13.54 35.16
C THR A 775 8.14 -13.64 35.77
N ILE A 776 7.45 -14.76 35.59
CA ILE A 776 6.33 -15.15 36.46
C ILE A 776 6.96 -15.46 37.81
N VAL A 777 6.96 -14.48 38.70
CA VAL A 777 7.16 -14.72 40.13
C VAL A 777 5.87 -15.35 40.63
N THR A 778 6.00 -16.58 41.11
CA THR A 778 4.98 -17.34 41.82
C THR A 778 4.42 -16.54 43.00
N SER A 779 3.09 -16.44 43.06
CA SER A 779 2.32 -16.58 44.31
C SER A 779 1.09 -17.41 44.03
#